data_AF-A0A7K0CXY0-F1
#
_entry.id   AF-A0A7K0CXY0-F1
#
_cell.length_a   1.000
_cell.length_b   1.000
_cell.length_c   1.000
_cell.angle_alpha   90.00
_cell.angle_beta   90.00
_cell.angle_gamma   90.00
#
_symmetry.space_group_name_H-M   'P 1'
#
loop_
_entity.id
_entity.type
_entity.pdbx_description
1 polymer ?
#
loop_
_entity_poly.entity_id
_entity_poly.type
_entity_poly.pdbx_seq_one_letter_code
_entity_poly.pdbx_strand_id
1 'polypeptide(L)'
;MTRSAGGGPNEIGSARALFARKLVELFHAAADPTLDRVVRKTRKDRPNLPKPPTVQRLSDWRSGKNLPAQFELFEPPMQTLITLAKGTGNPAPAGLLDRSEWHRIWKTAFAEGSSPQPVISSPTVPGELSRELILDTLPSDKTTLIGRDAALDDILTAAGTARSASIHTIDGMPGIGKTALAVRVAHRLAEQFPDGRYFVSLHAHTPGHPAATPTDVLADLLTCRGVDPRNIPDTLESRRNLWRDRLSGKRILLVLDDARDAAQVEPLLPNGSGCLTLITSRRRLVALDDSLPHALSTLHPDDAADLLRTLTGRRGESDLPAVRETVQLCGYLPLAIVLVAARLVHHPSWTVAQLAADLATTRDRLGEFAAGERAVYAAFTMSYADLPPTRQRLFRRLSLHPGPEIDTTAAAVLDGIPAAKARAELDALFTDHLLDEPARGRYRMHDLLHEYALALTAYDPADDRRTVVNRLLDHYQDAGILASRYLAGEANPPSPFDDADYTPTPRISSFANALDWLRTERANLLACLEYAATQRHSDRVVRLTAMLAGLLRLDGPWPLAITLHRRAATIAEHSGDIAGAATALMDLSVVRWAAGDYPGTADLVRQALQLYRDTGDRRGQAQALGSLARLGYATGDYEETAVFTADALVLYRDLGDHAGHAYALIGTGMVRHATGDYPGAATLIRDALTIFQNIGDRPGEAYALNEIGMIRYATGDYPGASKIMRDALAIYRDTGDRTRQADVLNDLVAVRFATGDYPGAGDLANQSLGIYRELGDRLGQANTIECLGRLCYATGDSAGAAEHLNQALEIFAEIGDRVGQAYTLNELSMIRYARSDFRGAAAQLSLALTFFTEIGDRVGRAYTLMGSGLVRYASGDLPSARVLLHRASDIFTGIGDRVGQAYALCSLGRLNYADEDMPTAVEQLRQALDTFRETGDQVGEAYALSCLSRLRYASEDYSGSDDLVRQAMRIYDDIGDRFGHAFALSGQSVLLATTEDFPAATERLQQALTIFGDIGDRVSHAYAFVGLGVLRYMAGDYEGATELVEQAPLMFREIGDKLGEAYAFMGLALFRYRQGDYSGAADLVQRLMSIFSSIGEHPEFDVLQRIDELWAESSTGPQNGVIAYIDALRLVREIQVRWKKRRIWRDLPVPAWHRQDDPA
;
A
#
# COMPACT_ATOMS: atom_id res chain seq x y z
N MET A 1 6.89 35.02 51.92
CA MET A 1 5.56 35.42 52.42
C MET A 1 4.52 34.56 51.72
N THR A 2 3.62 34.03 52.54
CA THR A 2 2.52 33.10 52.31
C THR A 2 1.66 33.34 51.07
N ARG A 3 1.39 32.27 50.30
CA ARG A 3 0.03 31.79 50.03
C ARG A 3 0.04 30.33 49.56
N SER A 4 -0.39 29.46 50.46
CA SER A 4 -0.83 28.09 50.19
C SER A 4 -2.35 28.04 50.05
N ALA A 5 -2.80 26.96 49.40
CA ALA A 5 -4.12 26.32 49.49
C ALA A 5 -5.20 26.77 48.50
N GLY A 6 -5.36 25.91 47.49
CA GLY A 6 -6.53 25.78 46.62
C GLY A 6 -6.44 24.47 45.83
N GLY A 7 -6.04 23.38 46.49
CA GLY A 7 -5.95 22.05 45.87
C GLY A 7 -7.33 21.41 45.78
N GLY A 8 -7.79 21.17 44.55
CA GLY A 8 -8.88 20.25 44.23
C GLY A 8 -8.29 18.94 43.66
N PRO A 9 -8.88 17.77 43.95
CA PRO A 9 -8.34 16.48 43.55
C PRO A 9 -8.76 16.17 42.10
N ASN A 10 -7.98 16.63 41.11
CA ASN A 10 -8.22 16.23 39.72
C ASN A 10 -6.95 16.28 38.84
N GLU A 11 -5.78 15.97 39.41
CA GLU A 11 -4.61 15.54 38.63
C GLU A 11 -4.48 14.02 38.70
N ILE A 12 -5.44 13.29 38.12
CA ILE A 12 -5.18 11.90 37.74
C ILE A 12 -4.67 11.94 36.30
N GLY A 13 -3.38 12.26 36.13
CA GLY A 13 -2.70 11.93 34.89
C GLY A 13 -2.72 10.40 34.72
N SER A 14 -2.97 9.91 33.51
CA SER A 14 -3.07 8.46 33.24
C SER A 14 -1.87 7.71 33.80
N ALA A 15 -2.08 6.48 34.27
CA ALA A 15 -1.00 5.62 34.74
C ALA A 15 0.07 5.40 33.65
N ARG A 16 -0.31 5.46 32.36
CA ARG A 16 0.62 5.53 31.22
C ARG A 16 1.48 6.80 31.20
N ALA A 17 0.88 7.97 31.41
CA ALA A 17 1.61 9.24 31.49
C ALA A 17 2.53 9.27 32.72
N LEU A 18 2.13 8.64 33.83
CA LEU A 18 2.97 8.48 35.01
C LEU A 18 4.18 7.58 34.74
N PHE A 19 3.99 6.44 34.06
CA PHE A 19 5.07 5.53 33.66
C PHE A 19 6.10 6.23 32.76
N ALA A 20 5.64 6.91 31.71
CA ALA A 20 6.50 7.63 30.77
C ALA A 20 7.30 8.74 31.47
N ARG A 21 6.63 9.53 32.32
CA ARG A 21 7.26 10.61 33.10
C ARG A 21 8.34 10.06 34.04
N LYS A 22 8.04 8.99 34.78
CA LYS A 22 9.02 8.32 35.65
C LYS A 22 10.20 7.78 34.85
N LEU A 23 9.98 7.35 33.62
CA LEU A 23 11.07 6.82 32.79
C LEU A 23 11.97 7.95 32.31
N VAL A 24 11.39 9.08 31.91
CA VAL A 24 12.13 10.31 31.61
C VAL A 24 12.94 10.78 32.83
N GLU A 25 12.35 10.80 34.03
CA GLU A 25 13.05 11.11 35.28
C GLU A 25 14.23 10.17 35.54
N LEU A 26 14.08 8.87 35.28
CA LEU A 26 15.16 7.89 35.43
C LEU A 26 16.29 8.09 34.41
N PHE A 27 15.95 8.46 33.17
CA PHE A 27 16.94 8.82 32.14
C PHE A 27 17.75 10.06 32.54
N HIS A 28 17.09 11.11 33.04
CA HIS A 28 17.77 12.29 33.56
C HIS A 28 18.67 11.97 34.77
N ALA A 29 18.19 11.14 35.71
CA ALA A 29 19.00 10.68 36.84
C ALA A 29 20.25 9.90 36.38
N ALA A 30 20.14 9.14 35.28
CA ALA A 30 21.24 8.44 34.63
C ALA A 30 22.16 9.32 33.75
N ALA A 31 22.00 10.65 33.78
CA ALA A 31 22.70 11.63 32.94
C ALA A 31 22.41 11.48 31.43
N ASP A 32 21.13 11.24 31.09
CA ASP A 32 20.59 11.15 29.73
C ASP A 32 21.44 10.30 28.77
N PRO A 33 21.71 9.03 29.10
CA PRO A 33 22.44 8.15 28.20
C PRO A 33 21.63 7.96 26.91
N THR A 34 22.32 7.89 25.76
CA THR A 34 21.66 7.52 24.50
C THR A 34 21.01 6.14 24.64
N LEU A 35 19.85 5.96 23.99
CA LEU A 35 19.12 4.69 24.05
C LEU A 35 19.99 3.50 23.59
N ASP A 36 20.80 3.70 22.56
CA ASP A 36 21.78 2.71 22.07
C ASP A 36 22.82 2.34 23.15
N ARG A 37 23.28 3.30 23.95
CA ARG A 37 24.20 3.05 25.09
C ARG A 37 23.53 2.20 26.16
N VAL A 38 22.26 2.45 26.48
CA VAL A 38 21.49 1.67 27.45
C VAL A 38 21.32 0.23 26.96
N VAL A 39 20.96 0.04 25.69
CA VAL A 39 20.77 -1.29 25.08
C VAL A 39 22.08 -2.07 25.04
N ARG A 40 23.19 -1.45 24.58
CA ARG A 40 24.51 -2.10 24.54
C ARG A 40 25.00 -2.52 25.92
N LYS A 41 24.82 -1.66 26.93
CA LYS A 41 25.22 -1.98 28.31
C LYS A 41 24.34 -3.09 28.90
N THR A 42 23.03 -3.05 28.67
CA THR A 42 22.10 -4.11 29.10
C THR A 42 22.49 -5.47 28.52
N ARG A 43 22.87 -5.51 27.23
CA ARG A 43 23.35 -6.73 26.56
C ARG A 43 24.68 -7.23 27.13
N LYS A 44 25.60 -6.32 27.43
CA LYS A 44 26.89 -6.66 28.02
C LYS A 44 26.73 -7.27 29.41
N ASP A 45 25.85 -6.71 30.23
CA ASP A 45 25.64 -7.15 31.61
C ASP A 45 24.78 -8.42 31.68
N ARG A 46 24.00 -8.72 30.62
CA ARG A 46 23.07 -9.87 30.56
C ARG A 46 22.97 -10.49 29.15
N PRO A 47 23.93 -11.34 28.76
CA PRO A 47 24.01 -11.90 27.41
C PRO A 47 22.93 -12.95 27.08
N ASN A 48 22.29 -13.55 28.08
CA ASN A 48 21.32 -14.65 27.92
C ASN A 48 19.86 -14.21 27.81
N LEU A 49 19.57 -12.90 27.75
CA LEU A 49 18.21 -12.39 27.59
C LEU A 49 17.73 -12.52 26.13
N PRO A 50 16.42 -12.68 25.88
CA PRO A 50 15.83 -12.51 24.54
C PRO A 50 16.23 -11.15 23.96
N LYS A 51 16.26 -11.01 22.61
CA LYS A 51 16.75 -9.81 21.90
C LYS A 51 16.28 -8.54 22.63
N PRO A 52 17.21 -7.66 23.07
CA PRO A 52 16.83 -6.47 23.82
C PRO A 52 15.90 -5.60 22.96
N PRO A 53 15.01 -4.80 23.59
CA PRO A 53 14.13 -3.89 22.87
C PRO A 53 14.95 -3.04 21.89
N THR A 54 14.49 -2.94 20.65
CA THR A 54 15.10 -2.03 19.68
C THR A 54 15.09 -0.62 20.25
N VAL A 55 16.05 0.20 19.83
CA VAL A 55 16.16 1.60 20.27
C VAL A 55 14.82 2.35 20.11
N GLN A 56 14.07 2.05 19.05
CA GLN A 56 12.72 2.57 18.78
C GLN A 56 11.68 2.15 19.86
N ARG A 57 11.69 0.90 20.34
CA ARG A 57 10.73 0.46 21.39
C ARG A 57 11.01 1.17 22.73
N LEU A 58 12.27 1.38 23.09
CA LEU A 58 12.64 2.14 24.29
C LEU A 58 12.24 3.63 24.20
N SER A 59 12.27 4.25 23.02
CA SER A 59 11.73 5.62 22.83
C SER A 59 10.21 5.67 22.95
N ASP A 60 9.51 4.63 22.50
CA ASP A 60 8.06 4.53 22.66
C ASP A 60 7.67 4.39 24.14
N TRP A 61 8.47 3.64 24.91
CA TRP A 61 8.29 3.50 26.36
C TRP A 61 8.50 4.84 27.06
N ARG A 62 9.52 5.62 26.65
CA ARG A 62 9.82 6.97 27.18
C ARG A 62 8.73 7.98 26.83
N SER A 63 8.02 7.80 25.72
CA SER A 63 6.92 8.67 25.28
C SER A 63 5.53 8.18 25.70
N GLY A 64 5.42 7.00 26.31
CA GLY A 64 4.16 6.41 26.78
C GLY A 64 3.24 5.88 25.67
N LYS A 65 3.71 5.87 24.40
CA LYS A 65 2.93 5.46 23.22
C LYS A 65 2.71 3.96 23.14
N ASN A 66 3.73 3.16 23.47
CA ASN A 66 3.65 1.71 23.58
C ASN A 66 4.21 1.30 24.93
N LEU A 67 3.44 0.63 25.78
CA LEU A 67 4.01 0.01 26.97
C LEU A 67 4.56 -1.38 26.62
N PRO A 68 5.59 -1.85 27.34
CA PRO A 68 6.04 -3.24 27.21
C PRO A 68 4.88 -4.17 27.55
N ALA A 69 4.60 -5.16 26.69
CA ALA A 69 3.55 -6.15 26.94
C ALA A 69 3.86 -7.09 28.12
N GLN A 70 5.14 -7.25 28.44
CA GLN A 70 5.67 -8.01 29.57
C GLN A 70 6.70 -7.16 30.31
N PHE A 71 6.64 -7.10 31.63
CA PHE A 71 7.56 -6.30 32.44
C PHE A 71 9.01 -6.79 32.31
N GLU A 72 9.19 -8.08 32.04
CA GLU A 72 10.46 -8.78 31.87
C GLU A 72 11.28 -8.24 30.69
N LEU A 73 10.64 -7.64 29.68
CA LEU A 73 11.32 -6.99 28.55
C LEU A 73 11.84 -5.59 28.91
N PHE A 74 11.18 -4.92 29.84
CA PHE A 74 11.53 -3.58 30.31
C PHE A 74 12.47 -3.58 31.51
N GLU A 75 12.37 -4.59 32.36
CA GLU A 75 13.14 -4.68 33.59
C GLU A 75 14.66 -4.60 33.35
N PRO A 76 15.25 -5.30 32.36
CA PRO A 76 16.68 -5.22 32.12
C PRO A 76 17.19 -3.81 31.77
N PRO A 77 16.64 -3.08 30.78
CA PRO A 77 17.08 -1.71 30.51
C PRO A 77 16.76 -0.74 31.67
N MET A 78 15.66 -0.94 32.40
CA MET A 78 15.34 -0.16 33.60
C MET A 78 16.41 -0.33 34.69
N GLN A 79 16.86 -1.57 34.96
CA GLN A 79 17.92 -1.82 35.93
C GLN A 79 19.28 -1.29 35.48
N THR A 80 19.57 -1.33 34.18
CA THR A 80 20.76 -0.67 33.60
C THR A 80 20.72 0.84 33.85
N LEU A 81 19.57 1.48 33.66
CA LEU A 81 19.37 2.90 33.94
C LEU A 81 19.48 3.22 35.43
N ILE A 82 18.91 2.41 36.32
CA ILE A 82 19.10 2.54 37.78
C ILE A 82 20.57 2.44 38.16
N THR A 83 21.31 1.52 37.55
CA THR A 83 22.74 1.33 37.83
C THR A 83 23.56 2.51 37.34
N LEU A 84 23.21 3.07 36.17
CA LEU A 84 23.83 4.30 35.67
C LEU A 84 23.51 5.49 36.58
N ALA A 85 22.25 5.65 37.01
CA ALA A 85 21.82 6.71 37.93
C ALA A 85 22.50 6.66 39.30
N LYS A 86 22.76 5.46 39.84
CA LYS A 86 23.54 5.31 41.09
C LYS A 86 25.01 5.75 40.94
N GLY A 87 25.54 5.72 39.71
CA GLY A 87 26.93 6.09 39.41
C GLY A 87 27.13 7.57 39.07
N THR A 88 26.08 8.35 38.81
CA THR A 88 26.17 9.76 38.39
C THR A 88 26.15 10.76 39.55
N GLY A 89 25.72 10.34 40.75
CA GLY A 89 25.61 11.22 41.93
C GLY A 89 24.42 12.19 41.89
N ASN A 90 23.55 12.11 40.88
CA ASN A 90 22.35 12.94 40.79
C ASN A 90 21.27 12.48 41.80
N PRO A 91 20.59 13.40 42.50
CA PRO A 91 19.50 13.04 43.40
C PRO A 91 18.30 12.50 42.60
N ALA A 92 17.99 11.20 42.77
CA ALA A 92 16.81 10.59 42.18
C ALA A 92 15.59 10.77 43.11
N PRO A 93 14.41 11.20 42.60
CA PRO A 93 13.17 11.24 43.37
C PRO A 93 12.83 9.90 44.04
N ALA A 94 12.19 9.94 45.21
CA ALA A 94 11.85 8.74 45.99
C ALA A 94 11.00 7.74 45.16
N GLY A 95 11.36 6.46 45.21
CA GLY A 95 10.68 5.37 44.49
C GLY A 95 11.23 5.01 43.10
N LEU A 96 12.03 5.88 42.47
CA LEU A 96 12.60 5.61 41.11
C LEU A 96 13.63 4.50 41.05
N LEU A 97 14.28 4.20 42.18
CA LEU A 97 15.27 3.14 42.30
C LEU A 97 14.68 1.83 42.83
N ASP A 98 13.38 1.81 43.13
CA ASP A 98 12.67 0.63 43.64
C ASP A 98 12.01 -0.16 42.50
N ARG A 99 12.36 -1.44 42.40
CA ARG A 99 11.81 -2.37 41.41
C ARG A 99 10.32 -2.63 41.63
N SER A 100 9.88 -2.76 42.89
CA SER A 100 8.46 -3.03 43.19
C SER A 100 7.56 -1.89 42.70
N GLU A 101 8.03 -0.65 42.86
CA GLU A 101 7.29 0.53 42.41
C GLU A 101 7.18 0.59 40.88
N TRP A 102 8.25 0.26 40.15
CA TRP A 102 8.20 0.15 38.69
C TRP A 102 7.24 -0.92 38.20
N HIS A 103 7.21 -2.08 38.85
CA HIS A 103 6.28 -3.16 38.51
C HIS A 103 4.83 -2.77 38.80
N ARG A 104 4.59 -2.08 39.92
CA ARG A 104 3.27 -1.55 40.29
C ARG A 104 2.76 -0.53 39.26
N ILE A 105 3.59 0.46 38.91
CA ILE A 105 3.26 1.50 37.93
C ILE A 105 2.99 0.88 36.57
N TRP A 106 3.84 -0.04 36.11
CA TRP A 106 3.65 -0.76 34.86
C TRP A 106 2.33 -1.55 34.85
N LYS A 107 2.01 -2.30 35.92
CA LYS A 107 0.77 -3.08 36.02
C LYS A 107 -0.47 -2.18 35.95
N THR A 108 -0.47 -1.04 36.64
CA THR A 108 -1.56 -0.06 36.54
C THR A 108 -1.66 0.59 35.15
N ALA A 109 -0.54 0.93 34.53
CA ALA A 109 -0.50 1.56 33.22
C ALA A 109 -0.88 0.59 32.08
N PHE A 110 -0.62 -0.70 32.30
CA PHE A 110 -1.04 -1.79 31.41
C PHE A 110 -2.55 -2.04 31.55
N ALA A 111 -3.07 -2.16 32.77
CA ALA A 111 -4.49 -2.38 33.04
C ALA A 111 -5.40 -1.23 32.56
N GLU A 112 -4.92 0.02 32.60
CA GLU A 112 -5.61 1.20 32.04
C GLU A 112 -5.78 1.11 30.51
N GLY A 113 -4.87 0.42 29.81
CA GLY A 113 -4.98 0.18 28.38
C GLY A 113 -5.85 -1.03 27.99
N SER A 114 -6.31 -1.81 28.97
CA SER A 114 -7.03 -3.07 28.76
C SER A 114 -8.46 -3.06 29.31
N SER A 115 -8.92 -1.94 29.88
CA SER A 115 -10.29 -1.80 30.39
C SER A 115 -11.18 -1.10 29.36
N PRO A 116 -12.35 -1.65 29.00
CA PRO A 116 -13.31 -0.98 28.12
C PRO A 116 -13.93 0.21 28.86
N GLN A 117 -13.82 1.41 28.30
CA GLN A 117 -14.50 2.58 28.88
C GLN A 117 -16.03 2.40 28.79
N PRO A 118 -16.78 2.87 29.81
CA PRO A 118 -18.24 2.80 29.80
C PRO A 118 -18.81 3.69 28.69
N VAL A 119 -19.76 3.14 27.96
CA VAL A 119 -20.57 3.81 26.94
C VAL A 119 -21.30 4.99 27.60
N ILE A 120 -20.75 6.19 27.45
CA ILE A 120 -21.52 7.42 27.66
C ILE A 120 -22.27 7.68 26.36
N SER A 121 -23.59 7.68 26.49
CA SER A 121 -24.56 8.02 25.46
C SER A 121 -24.10 9.24 24.66
N SER A 122 -24.12 9.06 23.34
CA SER A 122 -23.70 10.00 22.32
C SER A 122 -24.16 11.44 22.58
N PRO A 123 -23.23 12.42 22.65
CA PRO A 123 -23.48 13.72 22.08
C PRO A 123 -23.06 13.66 20.62
N THR A 124 -24.01 13.85 19.72
CA THR A 124 -23.79 14.15 18.31
C THR A 124 -22.76 15.26 18.15
N VAL A 125 -21.52 14.93 17.75
CA VAL A 125 -20.50 15.88 17.26
C VAL A 125 -19.67 15.20 16.14
N PRO A 126 -19.30 15.92 15.06
CA PRO A 126 -18.90 15.37 13.76
C PRO A 126 -17.40 15.06 13.65
N GLY A 127 -17.08 14.05 12.83
CA GLY A 127 -15.86 13.87 12.04
C GLY A 127 -14.50 14.24 12.65
N GLU A 128 -13.81 13.26 13.21
CA GLU A 128 -12.33 13.23 13.15
C GLU A 128 -11.92 12.03 12.30
N LEU A 129 -11.69 12.33 11.01
CA LEU A 129 -10.97 11.49 10.08
C LEU A 129 -9.54 11.27 10.58
N SER A 130 -8.99 10.11 10.22
CA SER A 130 -7.61 9.85 9.86
C SER A 130 -6.74 11.12 9.87
N ARG A 131 -5.65 11.15 10.64
CA ARG A 131 -4.57 12.09 10.31
C ARG A 131 -3.98 11.65 8.96
N GLU A 132 -4.63 12.07 7.87
CA GLU A 132 -4.11 12.08 6.50
C GLU A 132 -2.67 12.64 6.61
N LEU A 133 -1.70 11.93 6.06
CA LEU A 133 -0.36 12.48 5.81
C LEU A 133 -0.56 13.81 5.10
N ILE A 134 -0.15 14.91 5.74
CA ILE A 134 -0.26 16.25 5.14
C ILE A 134 0.69 16.26 3.94
N LEU A 135 0.13 16.24 2.73
CA LEU A 135 0.92 16.41 1.53
C LEU A 135 1.29 17.89 1.40
N ASP A 136 2.60 18.17 1.48
CA ASP A 136 3.16 19.50 1.33
C ASP A 136 4.13 19.51 0.15
N THR A 137 3.72 20.13 -0.95
CA THR A 137 4.54 20.27 -2.15
C THR A 137 5.09 21.70 -2.33
N LEU A 138 5.05 22.52 -1.28
CA LEU A 138 5.55 23.89 -1.35
C LEU A 138 7.08 23.92 -1.57
N PRO A 139 7.59 24.74 -2.51
CA PRO A 139 9.02 24.99 -2.65
C PRO A 139 9.63 25.60 -1.38
N SER A 140 10.93 25.46 -1.17
CA SER A 140 11.63 26.08 -0.04
C SER A 140 11.43 27.60 0.03
N ASP A 141 11.20 28.13 1.22
CA ASP A 141 11.04 29.57 1.44
C ASP A 141 12.35 30.33 1.16
N LYS A 142 12.27 31.47 0.46
CA LYS A 142 13.43 32.33 0.20
C LYS A 142 13.65 33.23 1.43
N THR A 143 14.89 33.26 1.95
CA THR A 143 15.24 34.00 3.19
C THR A 143 15.23 35.52 3.02
N THR A 144 15.27 36.04 1.79
CA THR A 144 15.41 37.48 1.51
C THR A 144 14.32 37.95 0.55
N LEU A 145 13.27 38.56 1.09
CA LEU A 145 12.22 39.25 0.32
C LEU A 145 12.14 40.70 0.86
N ILE A 146 12.67 41.67 0.10
CA ILE A 146 12.75 43.08 0.50
C ILE A 146 11.76 43.91 -0.31
N GLY A 147 11.10 44.89 0.34
CA GLY A 147 10.18 45.83 -0.30
C GLY A 147 8.84 45.21 -0.73
N ARG A 148 8.50 44.06 -0.14
CA ARG A 148 7.23 43.35 -0.39
C ARG A 148 6.39 43.17 0.88
N ASP A 149 6.76 43.81 1.98
CA ASP A 149 6.07 43.69 3.26
C ASP A 149 4.62 44.18 3.16
N ALA A 150 4.38 45.34 2.52
CA ALA A 150 3.02 45.84 2.30
C ALA A 150 2.16 44.86 1.47
N ALA A 151 2.68 44.34 0.35
CA ALA A 151 1.95 43.38 -0.47
C ALA A 151 1.75 42.03 0.24
N LEU A 152 2.71 41.60 1.05
CA LEU A 152 2.60 40.40 1.89
C LEU A 152 1.52 40.60 2.95
N ASP A 153 1.56 41.70 3.70
CA ASP A 153 0.59 42.05 4.74
C ASP A 153 -0.81 42.26 4.16
N ASP A 154 -0.93 42.87 2.97
CA ASP A 154 -2.20 43.03 2.27
C ASP A 154 -2.82 41.67 1.92
N ILE A 155 -2.04 40.73 1.38
CA ILE A 155 -2.52 39.39 1.05
C ILE A 155 -2.85 38.60 2.32
N LEU A 156 -1.99 38.65 3.36
CA LEU A 156 -2.23 37.97 4.63
C LEU A 156 -3.45 38.52 5.37
N THR A 157 -3.65 39.84 5.36
CA THR A 157 -4.80 40.51 5.97
C THR A 157 -6.07 40.17 5.20
N ALA A 158 -6.04 40.23 3.86
CA ALA A 158 -7.18 39.86 3.03
C ALA A 158 -7.55 38.38 3.21
N ALA A 159 -6.56 37.48 3.26
CA ALA A 159 -6.78 36.04 3.52
C ALA A 159 -7.29 35.77 4.95
N GLY A 160 -6.92 36.59 5.93
CA GLY A 160 -7.33 36.45 7.33
C GLY A 160 -8.68 37.08 7.70
N THR A 161 -9.12 38.12 6.96
CA THR A 161 -10.34 38.90 7.25
C THR A 161 -11.56 38.52 6.41
N ALA A 162 -11.37 37.92 5.24
CA ALA A 162 -12.46 37.60 4.32
C ALA A 162 -12.77 36.09 4.27
N ARG A 163 -13.83 35.65 4.95
CA ARG A 163 -14.53 34.37 4.66
C ARG A 163 -15.29 34.40 3.30
N SER A 164 -14.93 35.30 2.37
CA SER A 164 -15.68 35.55 1.13
C SER A 164 -14.85 35.59 -0.15
N ALA A 165 -13.51 35.68 -0.11
CA ALA A 165 -12.69 35.58 -1.32
C ALA A 165 -11.60 34.52 -1.10
N SER A 166 -11.79 33.34 -1.68
CA SER A 166 -10.86 32.21 -1.62
C SER A 166 -9.77 32.28 -2.70
N ILE A 167 -9.77 33.29 -3.56
CA ILE A 167 -8.91 33.37 -4.74
C ILE A 167 -8.16 34.71 -4.75
N HIS A 168 -6.83 34.65 -4.70
CA HIS A 168 -5.95 35.82 -4.80
C HIS A 168 -5.12 35.68 -6.06
N THR A 169 -5.22 36.67 -6.95
CA THR A 169 -4.40 36.72 -8.16
C THR A 169 -3.27 37.70 -7.96
N ILE A 170 -2.04 37.30 -8.29
CA ILE A 170 -0.83 38.11 -8.19
C ILE A 170 -0.34 38.32 -9.63
N ASP A 171 -0.62 39.49 -10.19
CA ASP A 171 -0.24 39.85 -11.54
C ASP A 171 0.92 40.86 -11.57
N GLY A 172 1.71 40.85 -12.64
CA GLY A 172 2.82 41.78 -12.79
C GLY A 172 3.83 41.34 -13.85
N MET A 173 4.72 42.25 -14.22
CA MET A 173 5.72 42.00 -15.27
C MET A 173 6.65 40.80 -14.94
N PRO A 174 7.28 40.18 -15.95
CA PRO A 174 8.28 39.14 -15.71
C PRO A 174 9.44 39.64 -14.81
N GLY A 175 9.94 38.78 -13.90
CA GLY A 175 11.04 39.15 -12.99
C GLY A 175 10.67 40.05 -11.80
N ILE A 176 9.38 40.39 -11.63
CA ILE A 176 8.87 41.27 -10.55
C ILE A 176 8.82 40.60 -9.15
N GLY A 177 8.95 39.27 -9.08
CA GLY A 177 8.94 38.49 -7.83
C GLY A 177 7.60 37.82 -7.44
N LYS A 178 6.68 37.58 -8.40
CA LYS A 178 5.35 36.98 -8.12
C LYS A 178 5.44 35.62 -7.41
N THR A 179 6.19 34.68 -7.98
CA THR A 179 6.35 33.32 -7.43
C THR A 179 6.99 33.37 -6.04
N ALA A 180 7.99 34.23 -5.83
CA ALA A 180 8.63 34.40 -4.52
C ALA A 180 7.65 34.92 -3.47
N LEU A 181 6.79 35.89 -3.82
CA LEU A 181 5.74 36.37 -2.93
C LEU A 181 4.70 35.28 -2.65
N ALA A 182 4.23 34.57 -3.68
CA ALA A 182 3.24 33.50 -3.55
C ALA A 182 3.73 32.37 -2.62
N VAL A 183 4.97 31.91 -2.80
CA VAL A 183 5.60 30.91 -1.94
C VAL A 183 5.75 31.43 -0.50
N ARG A 184 6.16 32.69 -0.31
CA ARG A 184 6.28 33.30 1.02
C ARG A 184 4.93 33.41 1.73
N VAL A 185 3.88 33.85 1.03
CA VAL A 185 2.51 33.87 1.55
C VAL A 185 2.07 32.46 1.91
N ALA A 186 2.33 31.48 1.03
CA ALA A 186 1.96 30.10 1.25
C ALA A 186 2.59 29.51 2.52
N HIS A 187 3.90 29.72 2.74
CA HIS A 187 4.58 29.31 3.98
C HIS A 187 4.01 29.99 5.23
N ARG A 188 3.66 31.28 5.15
CA ARG A 188 3.06 32.01 6.27
C ARG A 188 1.66 31.53 6.63
N LEU A 189 0.91 31.02 5.65
CA LEU A 189 -0.45 30.52 5.83
C LEU A 189 -0.53 29.00 6.01
N ALA A 190 0.56 28.28 5.77
CA ALA A 190 0.62 26.83 5.71
C ALA A 190 -0.05 26.12 6.92
N GLU A 191 0.15 26.62 8.14
CA GLU A 191 -0.44 26.05 9.37
C GLU A 191 -1.98 26.12 9.42
N GLN A 192 -2.59 27.03 8.66
CA GLN A 192 -4.05 27.22 8.63
C GLN A 192 -4.77 26.22 7.71
N PHE A 193 -4.01 25.54 6.83
CA PHE A 193 -4.50 24.58 5.84
C PHE A 193 -3.88 23.19 6.07
N PRO A 194 -4.35 22.45 7.09
CA PRO A 194 -3.77 21.15 7.45
C PRO A 194 -4.17 20.01 6.52
N ASP A 195 -5.18 20.19 5.65
CA ASP A 195 -5.68 19.09 4.79
C ASP A 195 -4.90 18.95 3.47
N GLY A 196 -3.97 19.87 3.18
CA GLY A 196 -3.06 19.78 2.03
C GLY A 196 -2.54 21.12 1.53
N ARG A 197 -1.31 21.12 1.02
CA ARG A 197 -0.62 22.30 0.47
C ARG A 197 0.00 21.94 -0.87
N TYR A 198 -0.54 22.53 -1.93
CA TYR A 198 -0.21 22.17 -3.31
C TYR A 198 0.42 23.34 -4.04
N PHE A 199 1.63 23.14 -4.55
CA PHE A 199 2.24 24.01 -5.56
C PHE A 199 2.17 23.33 -6.93
N VAL A 200 1.57 24.01 -7.90
CA VAL A 200 1.43 23.56 -9.28
C VAL A 200 2.03 24.61 -10.22
N SER A 201 3.01 24.19 -11.02
CA SER A 201 3.57 25.01 -12.09
C SER A 201 2.77 24.79 -13.37
N LEU A 202 2.16 25.84 -13.91
CA LEU A 202 1.30 25.77 -15.11
C LEU A 202 2.07 25.96 -16.43
N HIS A 203 3.36 26.31 -16.35
CA HIS A 203 4.29 26.36 -17.47
C HIS A 203 3.83 27.20 -18.67
N ALA A 204 2.96 28.20 -18.46
CA ALA A 204 2.39 28.96 -19.57
C ALA A 204 3.44 29.71 -20.40
N HIS A 205 4.55 30.08 -19.77
CA HIS A 205 5.63 30.85 -20.36
C HIS A 205 7.00 30.21 -20.11
N THR A 206 7.05 28.92 -19.79
CA THR A 206 8.28 28.14 -19.67
C THR A 206 8.72 27.69 -21.08
N PRO A 207 9.86 28.18 -21.59
CA PRO A 207 10.30 27.83 -22.94
C PRO A 207 10.55 26.34 -23.09
N GLY A 208 10.09 25.72 -24.18
CA GLY A 208 10.29 24.29 -24.44
C GLY A 208 9.27 23.34 -23.77
N HIS A 209 8.40 23.86 -22.91
CA HIS A 209 7.31 23.09 -22.31
C HIS A 209 5.95 23.56 -22.82
N PRO A 210 5.02 22.66 -23.19
CA PRO A 210 3.64 23.05 -23.45
C PRO A 210 3.00 23.52 -22.13
N ALA A 211 2.18 24.57 -22.22
CA ALA A 211 1.39 25.04 -21.08
C ALA A 211 0.54 23.88 -20.54
N ALA A 212 0.56 23.69 -19.22
CA ALA A 212 -0.14 22.59 -18.57
C ALA A 212 -1.63 22.66 -18.88
N THR A 213 -2.22 21.57 -19.38
CA THR A 213 -3.65 21.55 -19.67
C THR A 213 -4.43 21.38 -18.36
N PRO A 214 -5.61 22.01 -18.20
CA PRO A 214 -6.39 21.84 -16.99
C PRO A 214 -6.78 20.38 -16.73
N THR A 215 -6.94 19.60 -17.81
CA THR A 215 -7.25 18.17 -17.76
C THR A 215 -6.14 17.37 -17.08
N ASP A 216 -4.88 17.63 -17.44
CA ASP A 216 -3.71 16.93 -16.89
C ASP A 216 -3.46 17.38 -15.44
N VAL A 217 -3.53 18.68 -15.18
CA VAL A 217 -3.34 19.24 -13.83
C VAL A 217 -4.39 18.71 -12.85
N LEU A 218 -5.66 18.60 -13.27
CA LEU A 218 -6.70 18.00 -12.44
C LEU A 218 -6.44 16.51 -12.20
N ALA A 219 -5.94 15.79 -13.20
CA ALA A 219 -5.60 14.39 -12.99
C ALA A 219 -4.48 14.24 -11.95
N ASP A 220 -3.44 15.06 -12.02
CA ASP A 220 -2.35 15.06 -11.05
C ASP A 220 -2.85 15.44 -9.65
N LEU A 221 -3.63 16.52 -9.53
CA LEU A 221 -4.20 16.97 -8.25
C LEU A 221 -5.16 15.94 -7.62
N LEU A 222 -6.02 15.31 -8.43
CA LEU A 222 -6.91 14.24 -8.01
C LEU A 222 -6.11 13.01 -7.56
N THR A 223 -5.07 12.64 -8.31
CA THR A 223 -4.16 11.54 -7.96
C THR A 223 -3.45 11.83 -6.63
N CYS A 224 -2.93 13.04 -6.44
CA CYS A 224 -2.31 13.49 -5.18
C CYS A 224 -3.30 13.53 -3.99
N ARG A 225 -4.62 13.55 -4.24
CA ARG A 225 -5.68 13.43 -3.23
C ARG A 225 -6.21 11.99 -3.09
N GLY A 226 -5.50 11.00 -3.64
CA GLY A 226 -5.87 9.59 -3.54
C GLY A 226 -7.08 9.20 -4.39
N VAL A 227 -7.33 9.92 -5.49
CA VAL A 227 -8.31 9.50 -6.51
C VAL A 227 -7.58 8.59 -7.49
N ASP A 228 -8.02 7.33 -7.58
CA ASP A 228 -7.50 6.37 -8.57
C ASP A 228 -7.54 6.96 -9.99
N PRO A 229 -6.41 7.02 -10.72
CA PRO A 229 -6.31 7.55 -12.08
C PRO A 229 -7.32 6.99 -13.10
N ARG A 230 -7.87 5.80 -12.87
CA ARG A 230 -8.92 5.19 -13.73
C ARG A 230 -10.32 5.69 -13.41
N ASN A 231 -10.54 6.12 -12.17
CA ASN A 231 -11.79 6.76 -11.74
C ASN A 231 -11.78 8.26 -12.04
N ILE A 232 -10.64 8.79 -12.48
CA ILE A 232 -10.54 10.15 -13.01
C ILE A 232 -11.23 10.17 -14.37
N PRO A 233 -12.37 10.86 -14.50
CA PRO A 233 -13.15 10.87 -15.73
C PRO A 233 -12.33 11.41 -16.92
N ASP A 234 -12.60 10.96 -18.14
CA ASP A 234 -11.82 11.43 -19.32
C ASP A 234 -12.09 12.88 -19.71
N THR A 235 -13.22 13.44 -19.27
CA THR A 235 -13.63 14.82 -19.62
C THR A 235 -13.20 15.82 -18.55
N LEU A 236 -12.76 17.00 -19.01
CA LEU A 236 -12.39 18.10 -18.13
C LEU A 236 -13.50 18.47 -17.14
N GLU A 237 -14.75 18.49 -17.60
CA GLU A 237 -15.91 18.83 -16.77
C GLU A 237 -16.10 17.84 -15.62
N SER A 238 -16.01 16.54 -15.90
CA SER A 238 -16.18 15.50 -14.90
C SER A 238 -14.99 15.44 -13.92
N ARG A 239 -13.75 15.67 -14.38
CA ARG A 239 -12.58 15.84 -13.49
C ARG A 239 -12.74 17.03 -12.55
N ARG A 240 -13.18 18.17 -13.09
CA ARG A 240 -13.45 19.39 -12.31
C ARG A 240 -14.50 19.14 -11.23
N ASN A 241 -15.59 18.45 -11.57
CA ASN A 241 -16.65 18.15 -10.62
C ASN A 241 -16.17 17.22 -9.50
N LEU A 242 -15.40 16.18 -9.86
CA LEU A 242 -14.79 15.28 -8.88
C LEU A 242 -13.77 15.99 -7.99
N TRP A 243 -12.97 16.89 -8.55
CA TRP A 243 -12.02 17.71 -7.79
C TRP A 243 -12.75 18.55 -6.75
N ARG A 244 -13.79 19.26 -7.16
CA ARG A 244 -14.62 20.07 -6.25
C ARG A 244 -15.30 19.24 -5.16
N ASP A 245 -15.77 18.03 -5.50
CA ASP A 245 -16.35 17.09 -4.54
C ASP A 245 -15.32 16.65 -3.48
N ARG A 246 -14.10 16.27 -3.91
CA ARG A 246 -13.02 15.84 -3.01
C ARG A 246 -12.49 16.93 -2.08
N LEU A 247 -12.67 18.19 -2.46
CA LEU A 247 -12.30 19.34 -1.62
C LEU A 247 -13.44 19.83 -0.73
N SER A 248 -14.63 19.22 -0.81
CA SER A 248 -15.76 19.60 0.01
C SER A 248 -15.45 19.44 1.49
N GLY A 249 -15.64 20.51 2.27
CA GLY A 249 -15.37 20.52 3.71
C GLY A 249 -13.89 20.51 4.12
N LYS A 250 -12.94 20.55 3.18
CA LYS A 250 -11.50 20.53 3.44
C LYS A 250 -10.88 21.94 3.46
N ARG A 251 -9.76 22.08 4.16
CA ARG A 251 -8.93 23.29 4.21
C ARG A 251 -7.60 23.12 3.49
N ILE A 252 -7.59 23.53 2.22
CA ILE A 252 -6.46 23.32 1.31
C ILE A 252 -5.91 24.65 0.80
N LEU A 253 -4.59 24.72 0.72
CA LEU A 253 -3.87 25.82 0.10
C LEU A 253 -3.38 25.37 -1.28
N LEU A 254 -3.79 26.07 -2.33
CA LEU A 254 -3.42 25.81 -3.72
C LEU A 254 -2.64 27.00 -4.29
N VAL A 255 -1.44 26.77 -4.80
CA VAL A 255 -0.63 27.76 -5.51
C VAL A 255 -0.54 27.35 -6.97
N LEU A 256 -1.11 28.16 -7.86
CA LEU A 256 -1.06 27.99 -9.31
C LEU A 256 -0.07 29.01 -9.88
N ASP A 257 1.14 28.55 -10.20
CA ASP A 257 2.23 29.41 -10.66
C ASP A 257 2.29 29.48 -12.19
N ASP A 258 2.53 30.67 -12.73
CA ASP A 258 2.66 30.98 -14.16
C ASP A 258 1.43 30.61 -15.00
N ALA A 259 0.25 31.13 -14.62
CA ALA A 259 -0.99 30.98 -15.38
C ALA A 259 -1.02 31.83 -16.66
N ARG A 260 -1.53 31.27 -17.76
CA ARG A 260 -1.71 31.94 -19.06
C ARG A 260 -2.90 32.88 -19.08
N ASP A 261 -4.06 32.38 -18.69
CA ASP A 261 -5.37 33.02 -18.78
C ASP A 261 -6.37 32.40 -17.79
N ALA A 262 -7.55 33.01 -17.68
CA ALA A 262 -8.60 32.55 -16.77
C ALA A 262 -9.13 31.15 -17.12
N ALA A 263 -9.21 30.80 -18.41
CA ALA A 263 -9.72 29.51 -18.86
C ALA A 263 -8.81 28.34 -18.45
N GLN A 264 -7.51 28.59 -18.28
CA GLN A 264 -6.57 27.59 -17.75
C GLN A 264 -6.80 27.31 -16.26
N VAL A 265 -7.12 28.32 -15.46
CA VAL A 265 -7.21 28.20 -13.99
C VAL A 265 -8.61 27.92 -13.48
N GLU A 266 -9.67 28.42 -14.13
CA GLU A 266 -11.06 28.27 -13.70
C GLU A 266 -11.46 26.81 -13.40
N PRO A 267 -11.08 25.81 -14.22
CA PRO A 267 -11.42 24.42 -13.94
C PRO A 267 -10.69 23.84 -12.71
N LEU A 268 -9.59 24.46 -12.28
CA LEU A 268 -8.74 24.01 -11.15
C LEU A 268 -9.25 24.54 -9.81
N LEU A 269 -10.16 25.52 -9.82
CA LEU A 269 -10.55 26.24 -8.62
C LEU A 269 -11.43 25.39 -7.69
N PRO A 270 -11.13 25.39 -6.38
CA PRO A 270 -11.95 24.75 -5.37
C PRO A 270 -13.24 25.54 -5.10
N ASN A 271 -14.32 24.84 -4.71
CA ASN A 271 -15.59 25.47 -4.33
C ASN A 271 -15.75 25.66 -2.80
N GLY A 272 -14.81 25.17 -1.98
CA GLY A 272 -14.93 25.16 -0.53
C GLY A 272 -14.49 26.48 0.12
N SER A 273 -15.28 27.00 1.07
CA SER A 273 -14.94 28.20 1.86
C SER A 273 -13.73 28.04 2.80
N GLY A 274 -13.24 26.80 2.95
CA GLY A 274 -12.01 26.48 3.67
C GLY A 274 -10.75 26.47 2.80
N CYS A 275 -10.87 26.62 1.48
CA CYS A 275 -9.73 26.58 0.56
C CYS A 275 -9.26 27.98 0.19
N LEU A 276 -7.94 28.13 -0.03
CA LEU A 276 -7.33 29.36 -0.52
C LEU A 276 -6.49 29.05 -1.76
N THR A 277 -6.67 29.83 -2.82
CA THR A 277 -5.95 29.71 -4.08
C THR A 277 -5.14 30.98 -4.35
N LEU A 278 -3.82 30.84 -4.45
CA LEU A 278 -2.90 31.87 -4.91
C LEU A 278 -2.57 31.61 -6.38
N ILE A 279 -2.77 32.58 -7.25
CA ILE A 279 -2.51 32.43 -8.69
C ILE A 279 -1.49 33.47 -9.12
N THR A 280 -0.37 33.07 -9.70
CA THR A 280 0.57 34.03 -10.30
C THR A 280 0.36 34.09 -11.81
N SER A 281 0.39 35.29 -12.39
CA SER A 281 0.32 35.44 -13.86
C SER A 281 1.11 36.66 -14.33
N ARG A 282 1.59 36.60 -15.59
CA ARG A 282 2.20 37.77 -16.25
C ARG A 282 1.15 38.81 -16.67
N ARG A 283 -0.12 38.42 -16.77
CA ARG A 283 -1.23 39.28 -17.21
C ARG A 283 -2.32 39.30 -16.14
N ARG A 284 -3.10 40.38 -16.09
CA ARG A 284 -4.25 40.45 -15.19
C ARG A 284 -5.36 39.50 -15.69
N LEU A 285 -5.85 38.64 -14.81
CA LEU A 285 -6.88 37.64 -15.11
C LEU A 285 -8.28 38.26 -14.92
N VAL A 286 -8.74 39.04 -15.90
CA VAL A 286 -9.96 39.88 -15.81
C VAL A 286 -11.27 39.09 -15.69
N ALA A 287 -11.26 37.78 -16.03
CA ALA A 287 -12.45 36.94 -16.11
C ALA A 287 -12.57 35.87 -14.99
N LEU A 288 -11.88 36.04 -13.85
CA LEU A 288 -12.12 35.20 -12.66
C LEU A 288 -13.06 35.89 -11.69
N ASP A 289 -14.27 35.33 -11.56
CA ASP A 289 -15.25 35.73 -10.53
C ASP A 289 -14.68 35.50 -9.12
N ASP A 290 -15.07 36.37 -8.18
CA ASP A 290 -14.67 36.34 -6.75
C ASP A 290 -13.16 36.32 -6.47
N SER A 291 -12.34 36.74 -7.45
CA SER A 291 -10.89 36.89 -7.27
C SER A 291 -10.50 38.29 -6.76
N LEU A 292 -9.56 38.33 -5.82
CA LEU A 292 -8.92 39.55 -5.34
C LEU A 292 -7.59 39.75 -6.06
N PRO A 293 -7.49 40.74 -6.98
CA PRO A 293 -6.25 41.02 -7.70
C PRO A 293 -5.28 41.86 -6.88
N HIS A 294 -4.03 41.40 -6.85
CA HIS A 294 -2.87 42.01 -6.22
C HIS A 294 -1.84 42.31 -7.31
N ALA A 295 -1.97 43.49 -7.92
CA ALA A 295 -1.05 43.94 -8.95
C ALA A 295 0.29 44.32 -8.33
N LEU A 296 1.34 43.56 -8.63
CA LEU A 296 2.68 43.85 -8.16
C LEU A 296 3.32 44.94 -9.03
N SER A 297 3.54 46.10 -8.40
CA SER A 297 4.38 47.15 -8.93
C SER A 297 5.87 46.82 -8.78
N THR A 298 6.70 47.58 -9.50
CA THR A 298 8.16 47.58 -9.29
C THR A 298 8.49 48.00 -7.86
N LEU A 299 9.67 47.62 -7.37
CA LEU A 299 10.07 48.01 -6.01
C LEU A 299 10.09 49.54 -5.86
N HIS A 300 9.76 50.02 -4.67
CA HIS A 300 9.98 51.43 -4.34
C HIS A 300 11.48 51.74 -4.51
N PRO A 301 11.87 52.93 -5.01
CA PRO A 301 13.28 53.25 -5.25
C PRO A 301 14.19 53.02 -4.04
N ASP A 302 13.70 53.32 -2.83
CA ASP A 302 14.45 53.08 -1.60
C ASP A 302 14.53 51.57 -1.28
N ASP A 303 13.46 50.79 -1.43
CA ASP A 303 13.50 49.33 -1.22
C ASP A 303 14.40 48.62 -2.25
N ALA A 304 14.40 49.11 -3.49
CA ALA A 304 15.25 48.62 -4.56
C ALA A 304 16.73 48.90 -4.25
N ALA A 305 17.04 50.11 -3.76
CA ALA A 305 18.35 50.47 -3.26
C ALA A 305 18.75 49.62 -2.05
N ASP A 306 17.82 49.35 -1.14
CA ASP A 306 18.02 48.52 0.04
C ASP A 306 18.30 47.07 -0.33
N LEU A 307 17.61 46.53 -1.33
CA LEU A 307 17.89 45.21 -1.90
C LEU A 307 19.32 45.16 -2.47
N LEU A 308 19.71 46.13 -3.30
CA LEU A 308 21.07 46.18 -3.88
C LEU A 308 22.15 46.31 -2.80
N ARG A 309 21.95 47.17 -1.79
CA ARG A 309 22.90 47.35 -0.67
C ARG A 309 22.98 46.12 0.22
N THR A 310 21.86 45.43 0.44
CA THR A 310 21.80 44.21 1.24
C THR A 310 22.54 43.08 0.55
N LEU A 311 22.34 42.90 -0.76
CA LEU A 311 23.00 41.86 -1.55
C LEU A 311 24.51 42.11 -1.72
N THR A 312 24.93 43.38 -1.84
CA THR A 312 26.34 43.73 -2.04
C THR A 312 27.14 43.94 -0.76
N GLY A 313 26.47 44.08 0.39
CA GLY A 313 27.11 44.44 1.66
C GLY A 313 27.67 45.87 1.72
N ARG A 314 27.48 46.69 0.68
CA ARG A 314 28.00 48.07 0.59
C ARG A 314 26.99 49.04 1.20
N ARG A 315 27.22 49.45 2.45
CA ARG A 315 26.30 50.30 3.24
C ARG A 315 26.71 51.78 3.34
N GLY A 316 27.78 52.20 2.65
CA GLY A 316 28.29 53.59 2.72
C GLY A 316 27.35 54.61 2.05
N GLU A 317 27.20 55.80 2.63
CA GLU A 317 26.36 56.88 2.10
C GLU A 317 26.90 57.51 0.80
N SER A 318 28.22 57.41 0.56
CA SER A 318 28.88 57.97 -0.63
C SER A 318 28.40 57.35 -1.95
N ASP A 319 27.96 56.09 -1.91
CA ASP A 319 27.58 55.32 -3.10
C ASP A 319 26.08 55.43 -3.40
N LEU A 320 25.29 56.07 -2.51
CA LEU A 320 23.83 56.12 -2.60
C LEU A 320 23.30 56.74 -3.91
N PRO A 321 23.91 57.81 -4.48
CA PRO A 321 23.47 58.34 -5.79
C PRO A 321 23.63 57.31 -6.91
N ALA A 322 24.78 56.62 -6.95
CA ALA A 322 25.07 55.60 -7.96
C ALA A 322 24.21 54.34 -7.76
N VAL A 323 23.93 53.96 -6.51
CA VAL A 323 22.99 52.87 -6.17
C VAL A 323 21.60 53.19 -6.71
N ARG A 324 21.10 54.41 -6.48
CA ARG A 324 19.79 54.87 -6.97
C ARG A 324 19.71 54.87 -8.50
N GLU A 325 20.75 55.36 -9.17
CA GLU A 325 20.86 55.31 -10.63
C GLU A 325 20.85 53.86 -11.16
N THR A 326 21.63 52.97 -10.53
CA THR A 326 21.71 51.55 -10.92
C THR A 326 20.35 50.87 -10.82
N VAL A 327 19.64 51.02 -9.68
CA VAL A 327 18.33 50.37 -9.51
C VAL A 327 17.26 50.97 -10.42
N GLN A 328 17.37 52.26 -10.78
CA GLN A 328 16.54 52.90 -11.80
C GLN A 328 16.80 52.29 -13.20
N LEU A 329 18.06 52.03 -13.54
CA LEU A 329 18.42 51.39 -14.80
C LEU A 329 17.94 49.93 -14.88
N CYS A 330 17.93 49.21 -13.75
CA CYS A 330 17.27 47.92 -13.58
C CYS A 330 15.73 47.98 -13.64
N GLY A 331 15.14 49.15 -13.82
CA GLY A 331 13.68 49.35 -13.83
C GLY A 331 13.02 49.00 -12.49
N TYR A 332 13.80 49.02 -11.40
CA TYR A 332 13.38 48.60 -10.07
C TYR A 332 12.82 47.17 -9.99
N LEU A 333 13.29 46.28 -10.89
CA LEU A 333 12.90 44.87 -10.95
C LEU A 333 13.84 44.01 -10.09
N PRO A 334 13.32 43.22 -9.13
CA PRO A 334 14.14 42.39 -8.25
C PRO A 334 15.11 41.48 -8.98
N LEU A 335 14.68 40.79 -10.05
CA LEU A 335 15.54 39.89 -10.81
C LEU A 335 16.74 40.61 -11.46
N ALA A 336 16.51 41.80 -12.05
CA ALA A 336 17.57 42.60 -12.65
C ALA A 336 18.54 43.14 -11.58
N ILE A 337 18.01 43.56 -10.42
CA ILE A 337 18.82 44.05 -9.30
C ILE A 337 19.70 42.93 -8.74
N VAL A 338 19.16 41.72 -8.54
CA VAL A 338 19.92 40.57 -8.03
C VAL A 338 21.10 40.23 -8.93
N LEU A 339 20.89 40.21 -10.25
CA LEU A 339 21.96 39.92 -11.21
C LEU A 339 23.04 41.01 -11.24
N VAL A 340 22.64 42.27 -11.21
CA VAL A 340 23.58 43.40 -11.17
C VAL A 340 24.34 43.45 -9.83
N ALA A 341 23.66 43.11 -8.72
CA ALA A 341 24.27 43.00 -7.40
C ALA A 341 25.34 41.89 -7.36
N ALA A 342 25.06 40.73 -7.94
CA ALA A 342 25.99 39.61 -8.03
C ALA A 342 27.33 40.04 -8.62
N ARG A 343 27.30 40.83 -9.71
CA ARG A 343 28.51 41.35 -10.35
C ARG A 343 29.31 42.29 -9.47
N LEU A 344 28.65 43.19 -8.74
CA LEU A 344 29.34 44.10 -7.80
C LEU A 344 30.03 43.37 -6.65
N VAL A 345 29.49 42.21 -6.25
CA VAL A 345 30.11 41.32 -5.25
C VAL A 345 31.33 40.63 -5.87
N HIS A 346 31.24 40.15 -7.10
CA HIS A 346 32.33 39.48 -7.80
C HIS A 346 33.46 40.40 -8.27
N HIS A 347 33.20 41.71 -8.42
CA HIS A 347 34.21 42.71 -8.78
C HIS A 347 34.38 43.78 -7.69
N PRO A 348 35.18 43.52 -6.64
CA PRO A 348 35.35 44.44 -5.51
C PRO A 348 35.94 45.81 -5.89
N SER A 349 36.70 45.88 -6.98
CA SER A 349 37.32 47.10 -7.50
C SER A 349 36.37 47.98 -8.31
N TRP A 350 35.20 47.46 -8.71
CA TRP A 350 34.22 48.22 -9.46
C TRP A 350 33.47 49.17 -8.54
N THR A 351 33.30 50.40 -9.00
CA THR A 351 32.40 51.36 -8.34
C THR A 351 30.98 51.17 -8.86
N VAL A 352 29.98 51.47 -8.03
CA VAL A 352 28.57 51.40 -8.43
C VAL A 352 28.30 52.37 -9.60
N ALA A 353 29.00 53.50 -9.67
CA ALA A 353 28.85 54.49 -10.75
C ALA A 353 29.33 53.97 -12.11
N GLN A 354 30.45 53.23 -12.15
CA GLN A 354 30.94 52.61 -13.39
C GLN A 354 29.94 51.57 -13.92
N LEU A 355 29.41 50.74 -13.02
CA LEU A 355 28.41 49.74 -13.38
C LEU A 355 27.11 50.36 -13.92
N ALA A 356 26.65 51.47 -13.33
CA ALA A 356 25.49 52.21 -13.82
C ALA A 356 25.71 52.70 -15.27
N ALA A 357 26.90 53.25 -15.57
CA ALA A 357 27.24 53.71 -16.91
C ALA A 357 27.25 52.56 -17.95
N ASP A 358 27.79 51.40 -17.57
CA ASP A 358 27.82 50.21 -18.43
C ASP A 358 26.40 49.65 -18.68
N LEU A 359 25.54 49.70 -17.66
CA LEU A 359 24.14 49.26 -17.74
C LEU A 359 23.30 50.18 -18.62
N ALA A 360 23.47 51.50 -18.51
CA ALA A 360 22.84 52.47 -19.40
C ALA A 360 23.22 52.21 -20.87
N THR A 361 24.52 52.03 -21.13
CA THR A 361 25.05 51.79 -22.48
C THR A 361 24.49 50.50 -23.10
N THR A 362 24.40 49.43 -22.30
CA THR A 362 23.87 48.14 -22.77
C THR A 362 22.37 48.21 -23.04
N ARG A 363 21.63 48.89 -22.17
CA ARG A 363 20.17 49.07 -22.30
C ARG A 363 19.78 49.85 -23.56
N ASP A 364 20.55 50.88 -23.93
CA ASP A 364 20.29 51.70 -25.12
C ASP A 364 20.49 50.91 -26.44
N ARG A 365 21.30 49.85 -26.41
CA ARG A 365 21.54 48.98 -27.59
C ARG A 365 20.42 47.98 -27.87
N LEU A 366 19.53 47.73 -26.90
CA LEU A 366 18.53 46.64 -26.98
C LEU A 366 17.26 46.98 -27.77
N GLY A 367 17.06 48.20 -28.30
CA GLY A 367 15.99 48.48 -29.26
C GLY A 367 14.55 48.23 -28.77
N GLU A 368 13.72 47.58 -29.61
CA GLU A 368 12.23 47.56 -29.59
C GLU A 368 11.52 46.92 -28.37
N PHE A 369 12.23 46.38 -27.37
CA PHE A 369 11.59 45.75 -26.20
C PHE A 369 10.79 46.75 -25.34
N ALA A 370 9.90 46.27 -24.46
CA ALA A 370 9.26 47.11 -23.44
C ALA A 370 10.29 47.59 -22.39
N ALA A 371 10.07 48.73 -21.73
CA ALA A 371 11.07 49.34 -20.83
C ALA A 371 11.54 48.42 -19.68
N GLY A 372 10.64 47.60 -19.11
CA GLY A 372 10.98 46.60 -18.09
C GLY A 372 11.73 45.38 -18.64
N GLU A 373 11.35 44.90 -19.82
CA GLU A 373 12.04 43.79 -20.51
C GLU A 373 13.45 44.21 -20.95
N ARG A 374 13.62 45.45 -21.43
CA ARG A 374 14.94 46.04 -21.72
C ARG A 374 15.86 46.02 -20.51
N ALA A 375 15.36 46.37 -19.32
CA ALA A 375 16.17 46.42 -18.11
C ALA A 375 16.65 45.03 -17.69
N VAL A 376 15.78 44.02 -17.78
CA VAL A 376 16.11 42.62 -17.48
C VAL A 376 17.10 42.06 -18.51
N TYR A 377 16.82 42.23 -19.80
CA TYR A 377 17.73 41.79 -20.87
C TYR A 377 19.07 42.52 -20.86
N ALA A 378 19.11 43.80 -20.45
CA ALA A 378 20.36 44.54 -20.26
C ALA A 378 21.18 43.92 -19.12
N ALA A 379 20.55 43.64 -17.99
CA ALA A 379 21.19 42.95 -16.87
C ALA A 379 21.69 41.54 -17.26
N PHE A 380 20.90 40.78 -18.05
CA PHE A 380 21.30 39.47 -18.58
C PHE A 380 22.50 39.60 -19.52
N THR A 381 22.44 40.50 -20.50
CA THR A 381 23.50 40.72 -21.49
C THR A 381 24.80 41.15 -20.85
N MET A 382 24.71 42.05 -19.88
CA MET A 382 25.82 42.45 -19.06
C MET A 382 26.40 41.26 -18.29
N SER A 383 25.58 40.56 -17.50
CA SER A 383 26.04 39.44 -16.67
C SER A 383 26.65 38.32 -17.49
N TYR A 384 26.06 38.01 -18.64
CA TYR A 384 26.58 37.04 -19.60
C TYR A 384 27.93 37.47 -20.19
N ALA A 385 28.10 38.75 -20.59
CA ALA A 385 29.35 39.25 -21.15
C ALA A 385 30.53 39.20 -20.16
N ASP A 386 30.25 39.19 -18.85
CA ASP A 386 31.24 39.05 -17.78
C ASP A 386 31.79 37.64 -17.62
N LEU A 387 31.00 36.64 -18.03
CA LEU A 387 31.34 35.26 -17.80
C LEU A 387 32.56 34.89 -18.65
N PRO A 388 33.49 34.07 -18.13
CA PRO A 388 34.55 33.50 -18.95
C PRO A 388 33.97 32.76 -20.17
N PRO A 389 34.68 32.68 -21.31
CA PRO A 389 34.17 32.05 -22.53
C PRO A 389 33.66 30.61 -22.34
N THR A 390 34.28 29.84 -21.43
CA THR A 390 33.84 28.48 -21.08
C THR A 390 32.47 28.47 -20.39
N ARG A 391 32.22 29.41 -19.48
CA ARG A 391 30.97 29.51 -18.74
C ARG A 391 29.85 30.11 -19.60
N GLN A 392 30.16 31.06 -20.48
CA GLN A 392 29.22 31.53 -21.51
C GLN A 392 28.72 30.36 -22.36
N ARG A 393 29.65 29.49 -22.81
CA ARG A 393 29.30 28.30 -23.58
C ARG A 393 28.41 27.35 -22.79
N LEU A 394 28.76 27.04 -21.54
CA LEU A 394 27.92 26.19 -20.68
C LEU A 394 26.53 26.80 -20.48
N PHE A 395 26.43 28.09 -20.16
CA PHE A 395 25.15 28.79 -19.98
C PHE A 395 24.24 28.67 -21.20
N ARG A 396 24.77 28.89 -22.42
CA ARG A 396 23.99 28.69 -23.67
C ARG A 396 23.59 27.24 -23.90
N ARG A 397 24.45 26.28 -23.57
CA ARG A 397 24.17 24.85 -23.78
C ARG A 397 23.16 24.31 -22.78
N LEU A 398 23.18 24.77 -21.53
CA LEU A 398 22.22 24.38 -20.50
C LEU A 398 20.76 24.67 -20.92
N SER A 399 20.50 25.70 -21.73
CA SER A 399 19.15 25.98 -22.25
C SER A 399 18.70 25.06 -23.39
N LEU A 400 19.55 24.13 -23.82
CA LEU A 400 19.20 23.06 -24.75
C LEU A 400 18.76 21.78 -24.02
N HIS A 401 18.86 21.72 -22.69
CA HIS A 401 18.41 20.60 -21.89
C HIS A 401 16.87 20.53 -21.89
N PRO A 402 16.24 19.43 -22.35
CA PRO A 402 14.78 19.36 -22.43
C PRO A 402 14.06 19.30 -21.07
N GLY A 403 14.74 18.79 -20.04
CA GLY A 403 14.15 18.57 -18.72
C GLY A 403 14.20 19.78 -17.79
N PRO A 404 13.38 19.81 -16.74
CA PRO A 404 13.23 20.97 -15.84
C PRO A 404 14.43 21.22 -14.93
N GLU A 405 15.22 20.17 -14.63
CA GLU A 405 16.38 20.26 -13.74
C GLU A 405 17.56 19.50 -14.32
N ILE A 406 18.77 19.93 -14.02
CA ILE A 406 19.98 19.28 -14.51
C ILE A 406 20.97 19.06 -13.36
N ASP A 407 21.57 17.88 -13.32
CA ASP A 407 22.66 17.60 -12.40
C ASP A 407 24.03 17.93 -13.01
N THR A 408 25.08 17.74 -12.21
CA THR A 408 26.46 17.91 -12.66
C THR A 408 26.84 16.97 -13.82
N THR A 409 26.34 15.73 -13.81
CA THR A 409 26.69 14.68 -14.78
C THR A 409 26.15 15.03 -16.17
N ALA A 410 24.86 15.33 -16.25
CA ALA A 410 24.18 15.75 -17.46
C ALA A 410 24.74 17.07 -18.00
N ALA A 411 25.06 18.05 -17.13
CA ALA A 411 25.70 19.30 -17.56
C ALA A 411 27.10 19.09 -18.14
N ALA A 412 27.88 18.20 -17.55
CA ALA A 412 29.21 17.83 -18.01
C ALA A 412 29.18 17.14 -19.38
N VAL A 413 28.23 16.23 -19.57
CA VAL A 413 27.95 15.60 -20.86
C VAL A 413 27.50 16.63 -21.88
N LEU A 414 26.57 17.50 -21.51
CA LEU A 414 26.01 18.53 -22.39
C LEU A 414 27.09 19.49 -22.89
N ASP A 415 28.05 19.90 -22.05
CA ASP A 415 29.15 20.77 -22.47
C ASP A 415 30.41 20.03 -22.99
N GLY A 416 30.52 18.72 -22.74
CA GLY A 416 31.68 17.92 -23.11
C GLY A 416 32.92 18.25 -22.29
N ILE A 417 32.77 18.36 -20.97
CA ILE A 417 33.84 18.69 -20.01
C ILE A 417 33.83 17.70 -18.83
N PRO A 418 34.92 17.59 -18.06
CA PRO A 418 34.94 16.73 -16.86
C PRO A 418 33.90 17.17 -15.82
N ALA A 419 33.28 16.21 -15.11
CA ALA A 419 32.26 16.47 -14.08
C ALA A 419 32.72 17.46 -12.99
N ALA A 420 33.98 17.38 -12.57
CA ALA A 420 34.54 18.33 -11.60
C ALA A 420 34.52 19.78 -12.11
N LYS A 421 34.78 19.98 -13.41
CA LYS A 421 34.74 21.30 -14.05
C LYS A 421 33.30 21.78 -14.24
N ALA A 422 32.40 20.90 -14.67
CA ALA A 422 30.99 21.24 -14.80
C ALA A 422 30.40 21.68 -13.47
N ARG A 423 30.70 20.97 -12.37
CA ARG A 423 30.27 21.37 -11.02
C ARG A 423 30.77 22.76 -10.64
N ALA A 424 32.06 23.04 -10.86
CA ALA A 424 32.62 24.36 -10.56
C ALA A 424 31.96 25.48 -11.37
N GLU A 425 31.62 25.23 -12.64
CA GLU A 425 30.94 26.21 -13.49
C GLU A 425 29.45 26.35 -13.16
N LEU A 426 28.76 25.27 -12.75
CA LEU A 426 27.39 25.30 -12.25
C LEU A 426 27.30 26.06 -10.92
N ASP A 427 28.21 25.78 -9.98
CA ASP A 427 28.31 26.49 -8.70
C ASP A 427 28.60 27.97 -8.93
N ALA A 428 29.45 28.30 -9.90
CA ALA A 428 29.71 29.68 -10.30
C ALA A 428 28.47 30.35 -10.90
N LEU A 429 27.77 29.69 -11.82
CA LEU A 429 26.52 30.21 -12.39
C LEU A 429 25.41 30.38 -11.34
N PHE A 430 25.33 29.49 -10.36
CA PHE A 430 24.44 29.61 -9.22
C PHE A 430 24.83 30.80 -8.32
N THR A 431 26.12 30.97 -8.04
CA THR A 431 26.64 32.13 -7.27
C THR A 431 26.40 33.45 -8.01
N ASP A 432 26.54 33.44 -9.34
CA ASP A 432 26.23 34.57 -10.24
C ASP A 432 24.70 34.81 -10.39
N HIS A 433 23.85 34.03 -9.70
CA HIS A 433 22.39 34.08 -9.75
C HIS A 433 21.78 33.83 -11.14
N LEU A 434 22.50 33.12 -12.00
CA LEU A 434 22.04 32.69 -13.33
C LEU A 434 21.35 31.30 -13.30
N LEU A 435 21.45 30.59 -12.18
CA LEU A 435 20.76 29.33 -11.89
C LEU A 435 20.15 29.36 -10.50
N ASP A 436 19.05 28.62 -10.30
CA ASP A 436 18.51 28.25 -8.99
C ASP A 436 18.94 26.80 -8.66
N GLU A 437 19.06 26.47 -7.37
CA GLU A 437 19.36 25.12 -6.86
C GLU A 437 18.18 24.62 -6.00
N PRO A 438 17.11 24.04 -6.59
CA PRO A 438 15.94 23.56 -5.85
C PRO A 438 16.26 22.41 -4.88
N ALA A 439 17.22 21.56 -5.24
CA ALA A 439 17.75 20.50 -4.40
C ALA A 439 19.26 20.45 -4.57
N ARG A 440 19.98 20.01 -3.53
CA ARG A 440 21.45 20.00 -3.53
C ARG A 440 22.00 19.24 -4.75
N GLY A 441 22.77 19.92 -5.59
CA GLY A 441 23.37 19.39 -6.81
C GLY A 441 22.42 19.32 -8.03
N ARG A 442 21.20 19.87 -7.92
CA ARG A 442 20.22 19.98 -9.00
C ARG A 442 20.02 21.45 -9.31
N TYR A 443 20.25 21.83 -10.57
CA TYR A 443 20.17 23.22 -11.00
C TYR A 443 19.03 23.41 -11.99
N ARG A 444 18.45 24.60 -11.98
CA ARG A 444 17.38 25.00 -12.89
C ARG A 444 17.62 26.44 -13.38
N MET A 445 17.35 26.70 -14.65
CA MET A 445 17.27 28.08 -15.14
C MET A 445 15.90 28.68 -14.89
N HIS A 446 15.89 29.95 -14.52
CA HIS A 446 14.66 30.74 -14.55
C HIS A 446 14.19 30.91 -16.00
N ASP A 447 12.88 30.85 -16.27
CA ASP A 447 12.27 30.88 -17.61
C ASP A 447 12.82 31.98 -18.53
N LEU A 448 12.94 33.22 -18.02
CA LEU A 448 13.51 34.34 -18.78
C LEU A 448 15.01 34.17 -19.10
N LEU A 449 15.79 33.59 -18.19
CA LEU A 449 17.20 33.30 -18.43
C LEU A 449 17.35 32.15 -19.43
N HIS A 450 16.45 31.17 -19.36
CA HIS A 450 16.39 30.09 -20.35
C HIS A 450 16.05 30.63 -21.74
N GLU A 451 15.04 31.49 -21.86
CA GLU A 451 14.66 32.14 -23.12
C GLU A 451 15.82 32.97 -23.70
N TYR A 452 16.46 33.77 -22.84
CA TYR A 452 17.64 34.55 -23.22
C TYR A 452 18.81 33.66 -23.68
N ALA A 453 19.17 32.65 -22.89
CA ALA A 453 20.23 31.69 -23.22
C ALA A 453 19.93 30.95 -24.53
N LEU A 454 18.67 30.53 -24.73
CA LEU A 454 18.23 29.85 -25.94
C LEU A 454 18.35 30.76 -27.16
N ALA A 455 17.98 32.04 -27.06
CA ALA A 455 18.18 33.02 -28.12
C ALA A 455 19.67 33.20 -28.47
N LEU A 456 20.55 33.19 -27.47
CA LEU A 456 22.00 33.26 -27.67
C LEU A 456 22.57 32.02 -28.39
N THR A 457 21.91 30.86 -28.34
CA THR A 457 22.37 29.68 -29.08
C THR A 457 22.35 29.88 -30.60
N ALA A 458 21.61 30.87 -31.11
CA ALA A 458 21.63 31.21 -32.53
C ALA A 458 23.02 31.67 -33.02
N TYR A 459 23.90 32.09 -32.11
CA TYR A 459 25.29 32.43 -32.41
C TYR A 459 26.22 31.22 -32.46
N ASP A 460 25.78 30.05 -31.97
CA ASP A 460 26.52 28.79 -32.09
C ASP A 460 26.18 28.10 -33.44
N PRO A 461 27.13 27.36 -34.05
CA PRO A 461 26.86 26.60 -35.27
C PRO A 461 25.67 25.64 -35.09
N ALA A 462 24.77 25.58 -36.08
CA ALA A 462 23.57 24.75 -35.98
C ALA A 462 23.88 23.26 -35.75
N ASP A 463 24.95 22.75 -36.36
CA ASP A 463 25.42 21.37 -36.17
C ASP A 463 25.92 21.11 -34.75
N ASP A 464 26.49 22.12 -34.06
CA ASP A 464 26.95 22.00 -32.68
C ASP A 464 25.75 21.85 -31.72
N ARG A 465 24.65 22.59 -31.96
CA ARG A 465 23.43 22.49 -31.13
C ARG A 465 22.79 21.10 -31.18
N ARG A 466 22.62 20.54 -32.38
CA ARG A 466 22.03 19.20 -32.55
C ARG A 466 22.95 18.12 -31.96
N THR A 467 24.26 18.26 -32.16
CA THR A 467 25.25 17.33 -31.61
C THR A 467 25.25 17.33 -30.09
N VAL A 468 25.16 18.49 -29.46
CA VAL A 468 25.10 18.65 -28.00
C VAL A 468 23.86 17.98 -27.40
N VAL A 469 22.67 18.23 -27.98
CA VAL A 469 21.43 17.60 -27.50
C VAL A 469 21.45 16.09 -27.73
N ASN A 470 21.95 15.62 -28.88
CA ASN A 470 22.08 14.19 -29.15
C ASN A 470 22.99 13.50 -28.13
N ARG A 471 24.13 14.10 -27.79
CA ARG A 471 25.04 13.57 -26.77
C ARG A 471 24.39 13.46 -25.38
N LEU A 472 23.56 14.44 -25.01
CA LEU A 472 22.78 14.38 -23.77
C LEU A 472 21.75 13.24 -23.82
N LEU A 473 21.03 13.12 -24.93
CA LEU A 473 20.03 12.06 -25.11
C LEU A 473 20.66 10.67 -25.11
N ASP A 474 21.84 10.52 -25.71
CA ASP A 474 22.61 9.26 -25.69
C ASP A 474 23.04 8.92 -24.26
N HIS A 475 23.49 9.89 -23.47
CA HIS A 475 23.80 9.67 -22.06
C HIS A 475 22.60 9.21 -21.22
N TYR A 476 21.44 9.89 -21.36
CA TYR A 476 20.24 9.46 -20.65
C TYR A 476 19.75 8.08 -21.11
N GLN A 477 19.94 7.75 -22.38
CA GLN A 477 19.62 6.44 -22.92
C GLN A 477 20.56 5.35 -22.35
N ASP A 478 21.86 5.58 -22.36
CA ASP A 478 22.85 4.63 -21.84
C ASP A 478 22.69 4.41 -20.33
N ALA A 479 22.47 5.49 -19.58
CA ALA A 479 22.18 5.43 -18.14
C ALA A 479 20.85 4.72 -17.86
N GLY A 480 19.82 5.00 -18.66
CA GLY A 480 18.50 4.37 -18.55
C GLY A 480 18.54 2.88 -18.88
N ILE A 481 19.29 2.45 -19.91
CA ILE A 481 19.50 1.03 -20.23
C ILE A 481 20.24 0.32 -19.11
N LEU A 482 21.29 0.95 -18.56
CA LEU A 482 22.01 0.38 -17.42
C LEU A 482 21.07 0.21 -16.21
N ALA A 483 20.28 1.25 -15.89
CA ALA A 483 19.31 1.19 -14.82
C ALA A 483 18.22 0.13 -15.05
N SER A 484 17.70 0.01 -16.28
CA SER A 484 16.67 -0.96 -16.62
C SER A 484 17.17 -2.40 -16.48
N ARG A 485 18.45 -2.67 -16.79
CA ARG A 485 19.07 -3.98 -16.57
C ARG A 485 19.18 -4.36 -15.09
N TYR A 486 19.57 -3.41 -14.24
CA TYR A 486 19.54 -3.62 -12.79
C TYR A 486 18.11 -3.85 -12.29
N LEU A 487 17.11 -3.13 -12.81
CA LEU A 487 15.70 -3.38 -12.49
C LEU A 487 15.21 -4.76 -12.97
N ALA A 488 15.78 -5.28 -14.07
CA ALA A 488 15.52 -6.62 -14.57
C ALA A 488 16.27 -7.71 -13.80
N GLY A 489 17.05 -7.37 -12.76
CA GLY A 489 17.72 -8.32 -11.88
C GLY A 489 19.12 -8.75 -12.32
N GLU A 490 19.71 -8.11 -13.34
CA GLU A 490 21.11 -8.40 -13.71
C GLU A 490 22.06 -7.97 -12.58
N ALA A 491 22.85 -8.91 -12.04
CA ALA A 491 23.70 -8.67 -10.87
C ALA A 491 24.90 -7.75 -11.16
N ASN A 492 25.39 -7.72 -12.40
CA ASN A 492 26.48 -6.85 -12.87
C ASN A 492 26.37 -6.66 -14.40
N PRO A 493 25.39 -5.88 -14.89
CA PRO A 493 25.28 -5.57 -16.31
C PRO A 493 26.53 -4.83 -16.80
N PRO A 494 26.99 -5.08 -18.05
CA PRO A 494 28.06 -4.32 -18.65
C PRO A 494 27.71 -2.83 -18.64
N SER A 495 28.57 -2.02 -18.02
CA SER A 495 28.37 -0.58 -17.98
C SER A 495 28.95 0.03 -19.27
N PRO A 496 28.14 0.79 -20.04
CA PRO A 496 28.62 1.46 -21.25
C PRO A 496 29.65 2.57 -20.93
N PHE A 497 29.91 2.83 -19.66
CA PHE A 497 30.80 3.87 -19.19
C PHE A 497 32.16 3.35 -18.69
N ASP A 498 32.37 2.03 -18.61
CA ASP A 498 33.59 1.45 -18.01
C ASP A 498 34.85 1.70 -18.85
N ASP A 499 34.71 1.79 -20.18
CA ASP A 499 35.80 2.04 -21.13
C ASP A 499 35.99 3.54 -21.46
N ALA A 500 35.26 4.44 -20.80
CA ALA A 500 35.23 5.85 -21.15
C ALA A 500 36.15 6.69 -20.24
N ASP A 501 37.37 6.96 -20.71
CA ASP A 501 38.42 7.71 -19.96
C ASP A 501 37.97 9.08 -19.41
N TYR A 502 36.89 9.68 -19.95
CA TYR A 502 36.45 11.04 -19.61
C TYR A 502 34.93 11.23 -19.47
N THR A 503 34.11 10.18 -19.53
CA THR A 503 32.65 10.34 -19.48
C THR A 503 32.15 10.41 -18.03
N PRO A 504 31.41 11.47 -17.65
CA PRO A 504 30.73 11.53 -16.36
C PRO A 504 29.79 10.33 -16.16
N THR A 505 30.05 9.53 -15.12
CA THR A 505 29.31 8.29 -14.83
C THR A 505 28.19 8.51 -13.83
N PRO A 506 26.94 8.13 -14.16
CA PRO A 506 25.87 8.08 -13.17
C PRO A 506 26.17 6.98 -12.13
N ARG A 507 25.78 7.19 -10.88
CA ARG A 507 26.03 6.23 -9.79
C ARG A 507 24.98 5.12 -9.75
N ILE A 508 25.03 4.24 -10.75
CA ILE A 508 24.10 3.11 -10.91
C ILE A 508 24.90 1.81 -10.73
N SER A 509 24.73 1.16 -9.58
CA SER A 509 25.50 -0.04 -9.22
C SER A 509 24.68 -1.10 -8.47
N SER A 510 23.37 -0.92 -8.39
CA SER A 510 22.45 -1.82 -7.69
C SER A 510 21.02 -1.54 -8.14
N PHE A 511 20.10 -2.47 -7.87
CA PHE A 511 18.66 -2.27 -8.06
C PHE A 511 18.16 -0.98 -7.36
N ALA A 512 18.52 -0.79 -6.09
CA ALA A 512 18.05 0.35 -5.29
C ALA A 512 18.53 1.70 -5.86
N ASN A 513 19.81 1.79 -6.24
CA ASN A 513 20.39 2.98 -6.84
C ASN A 513 19.83 3.23 -8.26
N ALA A 514 19.56 2.18 -9.03
CA ALA A 514 18.95 2.29 -10.35
C ALA A 514 17.52 2.84 -10.25
N LEU A 515 16.71 2.33 -9.32
CA LEU A 515 15.35 2.79 -9.08
C LEU A 515 15.33 4.25 -8.60
N ASP A 516 16.19 4.61 -7.65
CA ASP A 516 16.32 5.98 -7.14
C ASP A 516 16.73 6.97 -8.23
N TRP A 517 17.68 6.58 -9.09
CA TRP A 517 18.09 7.38 -10.24
C TRP A 517 16.95 7.55 -11.25
N LEU A 518 16.27 6.47 -11.63
CA LEU A 518 15.14 6.51 -12.55
C LEU A 518 13.98 7.38 -12.03
N ARG A 519 13.70 7.33 -10.72
CA ARG A 519 12.71 8.19 -10.06
C ARG A 519 13.14 9.66 -10.06
N THR A 520 14.39 9.92 -9.72
CA THR A 520 14.96 11.27 -9.69
C THR A 520 14.97 11.91 -11.08
N GLU A 521 15.34 11.15 -12.11
CA GLU A 521 15.42 11.61 -13.50
C GLU A 521 14.09 11.46 -14.26
N ARG A 522 13.02 10.95 -13.64
CA ARG A 522 11.74 10.65 -14.33
C ARG A 522 11.23 11.83 -15.16
N ALA A 523 11.23 13.04 -14.59
CA ALA A 523 10.79 14.25 -15.30
C ALA A 523 11.70 14.58 -16.50
N ASN A 524 13.01 14.39 -16.36
CA ASN A 524 13.98 14.60 -17.43
C ASN A 524 13.83 13.56 -18.54
N LEU A 525 13.66 12.29 -18.19
CA LEU A 525 13.48 11.18 -19.14
C LEU A 525 12.18 11.34 -19.95
N LEU A 526 11.08 11.72 -19.30
CA LEU A 526 9.81 12.00 -19.98
C LEU A 526 9.92 13.24 -20.89
N ALA A 527 10.63 14.29 -20.46
CA ALA A 527 10.89 15.46 -21.30
C ALA A 527 11.77 15.12 -22.51
N CYS A 528 12.78 14.26 -22.33
CA CYS A 528 13.61 13.75 -23.41
C CYS A 528 12.82 12.91 -24.42
N LEU A 529 11.88 12.09 -23.92
CA LEU A 529 10.97 11.30 -24.75
C LEU A 529 10.07 12.20 -25.60
N GLU A 530 9.47 13.23 -24.99
CA GLU A 530 8.62 14.18 -25.73
C GLU A 530 9.43 15.03 -26.71
N TYR A 531 10.65 15.46 -26.33
CA TYR A 531 11.57 16.11 -27.25
C TYR A 531 11.89 15.21 -28.46
N ALA A 532 12.25 13.94 -28.25
CA ALA A 532 12.51 13.00 -29.34
C ALA A 532 11.29 12.83 -30.26
N ALA A 533 10.09 12.80 -29.69
CA ALA A 533 8.84 12.74 -30.43
C ALA A 533 8.59 14.00 -31.28
N THR A 534 8.76 15.21 -30.73
CA THR A 534 8.58 16.46 -31.49
C THR A 534 9.58 16.60 -32.64
N GLN A 535 10.81 16.10 -32.45
CA GLN A 535 11.86 16.05 -33.48
C GLN A 535 11.69 14.87 -34.46
N ARG A 536 10.64 14.04 -34.30
CA ARG A 536 10.35 12.85 -35.12
C ARG A 536 11.50 11.83 -35.15
N HIS A 537 12.20 11.67 -34.03
CA HIS A 537 13.22 10.63 -33.86
C HIS A 537 12.58 9.30 -33.43
N SER A 538 11.90 8.62 -34.36
CA SER A 538 11.09 7.42 -34.10
C SER A 538 11.81 6.33 -33.29
N ASP A 539 13.04 5.97 -33.69
CA ASP A 539 13.87 4.94 -33.04
C ASP A 539 14.15 5.28 -31.56
N ARG A 540 14.48 6.56 -31.28
CA ARG A 540 14.78 7.02 -29.92
C ARG A 540 13.53 7.03 -29.05
N VAL A 541 12.35 7.33 -29.62
CA VAL A 541 11.07 7.25 -28.87
C VAL A 541 10.80 5.82 -28.42
N VAL A 542 11.03 4.83 -29.29
CA VAL A 542 10.85 3.41 -28.96
C VAL A 542 11.83 2.98 -27.86
N ARG A 543 13.13 3.28 -28.00
CA ARG A 543 14.16 2.91 -27.01
C ARG A 543 13.97 3.57 -25.65
N LEU A 544 13.69 4.88 -25.63
CA LEU A 544 13.45 5.62 -24.38
C LEU A 544 12.18 5.10 -23.66
N THR A 545 11.17 4.65 -24.40
CA THR A 545 9.98 4.03 -23.80
C THR A 545 10.30 2.65 -23.22
N ALA A 546 11.06 1.82 -23.96
CA ALA A 546 11.46 0.49 -23.49
C ALA A 546 12.31 0.54 -22.21
N MET A 547 13.28 1.46 -22.11
CA MET A 547 14.09 1.58 -20.89
C MET A 547 13.28 2.04 -19.66
N LEU A 548 12.16 2.76 -19.88
CA LEU A 548 11.26 3.20 -18.82
C LEU A 548 10.27 2.10 -18.38
N ALA A 549 10.16 0.98 -19.11
CA ALA A 549 9.17 -0.07 -18.86
C ALA A 549 9.19 -0.57 -17.40
N GLY A 550 10.38 -0.86 -16.86
CA GLY A 550 10.55 -1.31 -15.48
C GLY A 550 10.05 -0.29 -14.44
N LEU A 551 10.41 0.99 -14.62
CA LEU A 551 9.94 2.08 -13.75
C LEU A 551 8.43 2.28 -13.85
N LEU A 552 7.91 2.31 -15.08
CA LEU A 552 6.48 2.52 -15.36
C LEU A 552 5.61 1.40 -14.81
N ARG A 553 6.12 0.16 -14.80
CA ARG A 553 5.49 -1.00 -14.16
C ARG A 553 5.47 -0.87 -12.63
N LEU A 554 6.61 -0.52 -12.02
CA LEU A 554 6.76 -0.45 -10.56
C LEU A 554 6.04 0.74 -9.92
N ASP A 555 6.18 1.94 -10.49
CA ASP A 555 5.71 3.19 -9.87
C ASP A 555 4.28 3.57 -10.25
N GLY A 556 3.82 3.15 -11.43
CA GLY A 556 2.60 3.70 -12.02
C GLY A 556 2.65 5.24 -12.21
N PRO A 557 1.53 5.85 -12.64
CA PRO A 557 0.23 5.22 -12.90
C PRO A 557 0.22 4.45 -14.24
N TRP A 558 -0.30 3.22 -14.23
CA TRP A 558 -0.35 2.33 -15.40
C TRP A 558 -1.09 2.91 -16.64
N PRO A 559 -2.10 3.81 -16.52
CA PRO A 559 -2.67 4.49 -17.68
C PRO A 559 -1.66 5.32 -18.52
N LEU A 560 -0.70 5.98 -17.86
CA LEU A 560 0.38 6.68 -18.56
C LEU A 560 1.27 5.68 -19.30
N ALA A 561 1.66 4.61 -18.61
CA ALA A 561 2.48 3.56 -19.18
C ALA A 561 1.81 2.91 -20.41
N ILE A 562 0.50 2.61 -20.33
CA ILE A 562 -0.30 2.10 -21.45
C ILE A 562 -0.24 3.07 -22.65
N THR A 563 -0.35 4.38 -22.40
CA THR A 563 -0.32 5.40 -23.45
C THR A 563 1.06 5.46 -24.12
N LEU A 564 2.13 5.43 -23.33
CA LEU A 564 3.51 5.48 -23.83
C LEU A 564 3.87 4.22 -24.63
N HIS A 565 3.61 3.02 -24.10
CA HIS A 565 3.92 1.77 -24.82
C HIS A 565 3.07 1.60 -26.08
N ARG A 566 1.79 2.01 -26.06
CA ARG A 566 0.96 2.04 -27.28
C ARG A 566 1.53 2.97 -28.34
N ARG A 567 1.96 4.18 -27.96
CA ARG A 567 2.60 5.14 -28.87
C ARG A 567 3.89 4.55 -29.46
N ALA A 568 4.72 3.91 -28.63
CA ALA A 568 5.95 3.27 -29.08
C ALA A 568 5.68 2.12 -30.08
N ALA A 569 4.71 1.24 -29.79
CA ALA A 569 4.31 0.17 -30.70
C ALA A 569 3.86 0.72 -32.06
N THR A 570 2.96 1.72 -32.06
CA THR A 570 2.49 2.36 -33.30
C THR A 570 3.64 3.02 -34.08
N ILE A 571 4.56 3.71 -33.41
CA ILE A 571 5.71 4.34 -34.08
C ILE A 571 6.63 3.29 -34.69
N ALA A 572 6.92 2.20 -33.96
CA ALA A 572 7.75 1.11 -34.43
C ALA A 572 7.15 0.45 -35.68
N GLU A 573 5.85 0.14 -35.66
CA GLU A 573 5.10 -0.39 -36.83
C GLU A 573 5.21 0.52 -38.05
N HIS A 574 4.95 1.83 -37.90
CA HIS A 574 5.02 2.79 -39.01
C HIS A 574 6.45 2.97 -39.55
N SER A 575 7.46 2.79 -38.70
CA SER A 575 8.88 2.88 -39.09
C SER A 575 9.45 1.59 -39.69
N GLY A 576 8.68 0.50 -39.67
CA GLY A 576 9.14 -0.82 -40.12
C GLY A 576 10.07 -1.54 -39.13
N ASP A 577 10.17 -1.06 -37.89
CA ASP A 577 10.92 -1.71 -36.81
C ASP A 577 10.05 -2.80 -36.16
N ILE A 578 10.05 -3.99 -36.77
CA ILE A 578 9.22 -5.11 -36.34
C ILE A 578 9.63 -5.59 -34.92
N ALA A 579 10.93 -5.59 -34.62
CA ALA A 579 11.44 -6.03 -33.31
C ALA A 579 11.07 -5.04 -32.20
N GLY A 580 11.18 -3.72 -32.48
CA GLY A 580 10.72 -2.68 -31.58
C GLY A 580 9.20 -2.71 -31.36
N ALA A 581 8.42 -3.02 -32.40
CA ALA A 581 6.97 -3.18 -32.29
C ALA A 581 6.60 -4.36 -31.40
N ALA A 582 7.22 -5.53 -31.62
CA ALA A 582 6.99 -6.72 -30.80
C ALA A 582 7.36 -6.48 -29.33
N THR A 583 8.51 -5.85 -29.06
CA THR A 583 8.94 -5.51 -27.70
C THR A 583 7.98 -4.53 -27.02
N ALA A 584 7.57 -3.47 -27.71
CA ALA A 584 6.63 -2.49 -27.15
C ALA A 584 5.23 -3.10 -26.90
N LEU A 585 4.79 -4.07 -27.71
CA LEU A 585 3.57 -4.83 -27.48
C LEU A 585 3.70 -5.75 -26.25
N MET A 586 4.85 -6.41 -26.07
CA MET A 586 5.14 -7.20 -24.86
C MET A 586 5.13 -6.33 -23.61
N ASP A 587 5.82 -5.18 -23.60
CA ASP A 587 5.82 -4.25 -22.47
C ASP A 587 4.40 -3.72 -22.17
N LEU A 588 3.64 -3.37 -23.22
CA LEU A 588 2.24 -2.95 -23.08
C LEU A 588 1.39 -4.06 -22.45
N SER A 589 1.62 -5.31 -22.87
CA SER A 589 0.90 -6.47 -22.34
C SER A 589 1.16 -6.67 -20.84
N VAL A 590 2.39 -6.46 -20.37
CA VAL A 590 2.75 -6.56 -18.95
C VAL A 590 2.03 -5.52 -18.10
N VAL A 591 1.93 -4.27 -18.59
CA VAL A 591 1.22 -3.22 -17.87
C VAL A 591 -0.30 -3.44 -17.89
N ARG A 592 -0.86 -3.93 -19.01
CA ARG A 592 -2.28 -4.27 -19.09
C ARG A 592 -2.66 -5.47 -18.22
N TRP A 593 -1.76 -6.46 -18.14
CA TRP A 593 -1.86 -7.58 -17.22
C TRP A 593 -1.99 -7.09 -15.78
N ALA A 594 -1.04 -6.23 -15.36
CA ALA A 594 -1.04 -5.66 -14.01
C ALA A 594 -2.34 -4.88 -13.73
N ALA A 595 -2.87 -4.17 -14.74
CA ALA A 595 -4.14 -3.45 -14.66
C ALA A 595 -5.41 -4.34 -14.69
N GLY A 596 -5.27 -5.65 -14.87
CA GLY A 596 -6.37 -6.62 -14.94
C GLY A 596 -7.13 -6.67 -16.27
N ASP A 597 -6.55 -6.16 -17.37
CA ASP A 597 -7.09 -6.32 -18.74
C ASP A 597 -6.50 -7.58 -19.40
N TYR A 598 -6.93 -8.75 -18.91
CA TYR A 598 -6.47 -10.06 -19.40
C TYR A 598 -6.82 -10.32 -20.87
N PRO A 599 -8.04 -10.03 -21.37
CA PRO A 599 -8.36 -10.19 -22.80
C PRO A 599 -7.49 -9.31 -23.69
N GLY A 600 -7.33 -8.03 -23.35
CA GLY A 600 -6.48 -7.12 -24.11
C GLY A 600 -5.01 -7.51 -24.04
N THR A 601 -4.55 -8.09 -22.93
CA THR A 601 -3.21 -8.69 -22.81
C THR A 601 -3.04 -9.85 -23.79
N ALA A 602 -4.00 -10.79 -23.84
CA ALA A 602 -3.97 -11.94 -24.75
C ALA A 602 -3.78 -11.50 -26.20
N ASP A 603 -4.56 -10.50 -26.64
CA ASP A 603 -4.54 -10.00 -28.00
C ASP A 603 -3.20 -9.36 -28.36
N LEU A 604 -2.59 -8.62 -27.42
CA LEU A 604 -1.28 -8.00 -27.62
C LEU A 604 -0.17 -9.05 -27.69
N VAL A 605 -0.17 -10.04 -26.80
CA VAL A 605 0.85 -11.09 -26.80
C VAL A 605 0.72 -11.97 -28.05
N ARG A 606 -0.51 -12.27 -28.51
CA ARG A 606 -0.72 -12.98 -29.80
C ARG A 606 -0.22 -12.18 -30.99
N GLN A 607 -0.40 -10.86 -31.00
CA GLN A 607 0.17 -9.98 -32.03
C GLN A 607 1.71 -10.00 -31.98
N ALA A 608 2.33 -9.83 -30.82
CA ALA A 608 3.78 -9.92 -30.66
C ALA A 608 4.32 -11.30 -31.09
N LEU A 609 3.65 -12.39 -30.70
CA LEU A 609 3.99 -13.76 -31.13
C LEU A 609 3.99 -13.90 -32.66
N GLN A 610 3.01 -13.30 -33.34
CA GLN A 610 2.98 -13.32 -34.81
C GLN A 610 4.15 -12.53 -35.41
N LEU A 611 4.48 -11.36 -34.86
CA LEU A 611 5.65 -10.58 -35.30
C LEU A 611 6.97 -11.35 -35.09
N TYR A 612 7.12 -12.06 -33.96
CA TYR A 612 8.27 -12.92 -33.72
C TYR A 612 8.32 -14.13 -34.67
N ARG A 613 7.16 -14.66 -35.10
CA ARG A 613 7.11 -15.70 -36.14
C ARG A 613 7.53 -15.17 -37.50
N ASP A 614 7.02 -14.00 -37.88
CA ASP A 614 7.30 -13.38 -39.18
C ASP A 614 8.78 -12.98 -39.33
N THR A 615 9.43 -12.59 -38.23
CA THR A 615 10.86 -12.25 -38.18
C THR A 615 11.77 -13.47 -37.95
N GLY A 616 11.21 -14.63 -37.61
CA GLY A 616 11.97 -15.83 -37.25
C GLY A 616 12.66 -15.76 -35.87
N ASP A 617 12.30 -14.81 -35.02
CA ASP A 617 12.81 -14.70 -33.65
C ASP A 617 12.20 -15.81 -32.77
N ARG A 618 12.92 -16.93 -32.67
CA ARG A 618 12.52 -18.08 -31.86
C ARG A 618 12.52 -17.80 -30.36
N ARG A 619 13.37 -16.89 -29.87
CA ARG A 619 13.43 -16.55 -28.43
C ARG A 619 12.21 -15.73 -28.04
N GLY A 620 11.89 -14.70 -28.83
CA GLY A 620 10.68 -13.90 -28.66
C GLY A 620 9.39 -14.74 -28.76
N GLN A 621 9.35 -15.72 -29.67
CA GLN A 621 8.24 -16.68 -29.74
C GLN A 621 8.06 -17.45 -28.42
N ALA A 622 9.15 -17.98 -27.86
CA ALA A 622 9.09 -18.73 -26.61
C ALA A 622 8.66 -17.85 -25.42
N GLN A 623 9.14 -16.61 -25.34
CA GLN A 623 8.73 -15.64 -24.30
C GLN A 623 7.26 -15.24 -24.41
N ALA A 624 6.76 -15.02 -25.63
CA ALA A 624 5.34 -14.72 -25.86
C ALA A 624 4.45 -15.92 -25.50
N LEU A 625 4.86 -17.14 -25.83
CA LEU A 625 4.16 -18.37 -25.41
C LEU A 625 4.16 -18.55 -23.89
N GLY A 626 5.28 -18.26 -23.21
CA GLY A 626 5.35 -18.26 -21.75
C GLY A 626 4.39 -17.23 -21.12
N SER A 627 4.26 -16.05 -21.74
CA SER A 627 3.32 -15.02 -21.29
C SER A 627 1.86 -15.40 -21.52
N LEU A 628 1.52 -16.05 -22.65
CA LEU A 628 0.19 -16.61 -22.88
C LEU A 628 -0.10 -17.76 -21.90
N ALA A 629 0.90 -18.59 -21.58
CA ALA A 629 0.74 -19.66 -20.61
C ALA A 629 0.44 -19.10 -19.21
N ARG A 630 1.14 -18.05 -18.77
CA ARG A 630 0.85 -17.35 -17.52
C ARG A 630 -0.59 -16.82 -17.50
N LEU A 631 -1.04 -16.26 -18.61
CA LEU A 631 -2.39 -15.75 -18.76
C LEU A 631 -3.46 -16.84 -18.70
N GLY A 632 -3.27 -17.93 -19.44
CA GLY A 632 -4.17 -19.06 -19.40
C GLY A 632 -4.22 -19.72 -18.02
N TYR A 633 -3.10 -19.75 -17.27
CA TYR A 633 -3.09 -20.18 -15.88
C TYR A 633 -3.98 -19.29 -15.00
N ALA A 634 -3.83 -17.96 -15.10
CA ALA A 634 -4.62 -17.02 -14.32
C ALA A 634 -6.12 -17.01 -14.68
N THR A 635 -6.48 -17.25 -15.94
CA THR A 635 -7.89 -17.29 -16.39
C THR A 635 -8.54 -18.65 -16.19
N GLY A 636 -7.77 -19.70 -15.91
CA GLY A 636 -8.23 -21.08 -15.80
C GLY A 636 -8.33 -21.82 -17.15
N ASP A 637 -7.72 -21.30 -18.20
CA ASP A 637 -7.65 -21.90 -19.54
C ASP A 637 -6.46 -22.88 -19.64
N TYR A 638 -6.47 -23.88 -18.76
CA TYR A 638 -5.36 -24.82 -18.56
C TYR A 638 -5.05 -25.69 -19.79
N GLU A 639 -6.04 -26.01 -20.61
CA GLU A 639 -5.85 -26.80 -21.84
C GLU A 639 -5.01 -26.03 -22.89
N GLU A 640 -5.37 -24.77 -23.17
CA GLU A 640 -4.61 -23.91 -24.08
C GLU A 640 -3.20 -23.61 -23.50
N THR A 641 -3.12 -23.42 -22.18
CA THR A 641 -1.85 -23.25 -21.45
C THR A 641 -0.89 -24.42 -21.63
N ALA A 642 -1.41 -25.66 -21.58
CA ALA A 642 -0.60 -26.86 -21.80
C ALA A 642 0.01 -26.88 -23.21
N VAL A 643 -0.72 -26.42 -24.23
CA VAL A 643 -0.21 -26.29 -25.60
C VAL A 643 0.90 -25.22 -25.66
N PHE A 644 0.67 -24.04 -25.08
CA PHE A 644 1.67 -22.97 -25.09
C PHE A 644 2.97 -23.36 -24.38
N THR A 645 2.89 -24.00 -23.22
CA THR A 645 4.08 -24.45 -22.48
C THR A 645 4.83 -25.56 -23.23
N ALA A 646 4.12 -26.47 -23.91
CA ALA A 646 4.74 -27.50 -24.74
C ALA A 646 5.49 -26.91 -25.95
N ASP A 647 4.89 -25.94 -26.64
CA ASP A 647 5.51 -25.25 -27.77
C ASP A 647 6.75 -24.46 -27.31
N ALA A 648 6.66 -23.73 -26.19
CA ALA A 648 7.79 -23.01 -25.61
C ALA A 648 8.93 -23.96 -25.22
N LEU A 649 8.62 -25.11 -24.64
CA LEU A 649 9.58 -26.13 -24.24
C LEU A 649 10.37 -26.68 -25.44
N VAL A 650 9.71 -26.88 -26.58
CA VAL A 650 10.36 -27.28 -27.84
C VAL A 650 11.28 -26.17 -28.34
N LEU A 651 10.83 -24.92 -28.35
CA LEU A 651 11.65 -23.78 -28.79
C LEU A 651 12.89 -23.59 -27.93
N TYR A 652 12.77 -23.59 -26.60
CA TYR A 652 13.91 -23.44 -25.71
C TYR A 652 14.90 -24.60 -25.83
N ARG A 653 14.41 -25.83 -26.00
CA ARG A 653 15.27 -27.00 -26.25
C ARG A 653 16.05 -26.84 -27.55
N ASP A 654 15.38 -26.44 -28.63
CA ASP A 654 16.00 -26.26 -29.94
C ASP A 654 17.01 -25.09 -29.95
N LEU A 655 16.80 -24.07 -29.11
CA LEU A 655 17.72 -22.94 -28.90
C LEU A 655 18.92 -23.30 -28.01
N GLY A 656 18.89 -24.43 -27.31
CA GLY A 656 19.87 -24.76 -26.28
C GLY A 656 19.76 -23.88 -25.03
N ASP A 657 18.63 -23.19 -24.84
CA ASP A 657 18.37 -22.35 -23.66
C ASP A 657 17.87 -23.24 -22.51
N HIS A 658 18.82 -23.74 -21.72
CA HIS A 658 18.52 -24.64 -20.61
C HIS A 658 17.71 -23.97 -19.49
N ALA A 659 17.93 -22.68 -19.23
CA ALA A 659 17.16 -21.95 -18.23
C ALA A 659 15.70 -21.79 -18.69
N GLY A 660 15.48 -21.31 -19.92
CA GLY A 660 14.15 -21.20 -20.51
C GLY A 660 13.42 -22.55 -20.57
N HIS A 661 14.13 -23.64 -20.86
CA HIS A 661 13.57 -25.00 -20.83
C HIS A 661 13.10 -25.40 -19.42
N ALA A 662 13.89 -25.10 -18.38
CA ALA A 662 13.51 -25.36 -16.99
C ALA A 662 12.31 -24.51 -16.55
N TYR A 663 12.27 -23.22 -16.92
CA TYR A 663 11.10 -22.36 -16.65
C TYR A 663 9.83 -22.86 -17.36
N ALA A 664 9.93 -23.34 -18.61
CA ALA A 664 8.80 -23.93 -19.31
C ALA A 664 8.29 -25.22 -18.64
N LEU A 665 9.19 -26.06 -18.12
CA LEU A 665 8.83 -27.22 -17.30
C LEU A 665 8.08 -26.83 -16.03
N ILE A 666 8.49 -25.75 -15.36
CA ILE A 666 7.76 -25.21 -14.21
C ILE A 666 6.37 -24.74 -14.64
N GLY A 667 6.25 -24.00 -15.75
CA GLY A 667 4.97 -23.59 -16.30
C GLY A 667 4.00 -24.77 -16.53
N THR A 668 4.48 -25.86 -17.15
CA THR A 668 3.68 -27.09 -17.30
C THR A 668 3.37 -27.74 -15.95
N GLY A 669 4.32 -27.71 -15.02
CA GLY A 669 4.15 -28.19 -13.65
C GLY A 669 3.04 -27.44 -12.91
N MET A 670 2.97 -26.10 -13.05
CA MET A 670 1.92 -25.27 -12.46
C MET A 670 0.53 -25.65 -13.01
N VAL A 671 0.39 -25.88 -14.32
CA VAL A 671 -0.89 -26.36 -14.90
C VAL A 671 -1.34 -27.68 -14.28
N ARG A 672 -0.41 -28.63 -14.10
CA ARG A 672 -0.70 -29.90 -13.42
C ARG A 672 -1.07 -29.70 -11.95
N HIS A 673 -0.40 -28.77 -11.27
CA HIS A 673 -0.74 -28.41 -9.90
C HIS A 673 -2.18 -27.86 -9.79
N ALA A 674 -2.56 -26.91 -10.66
CA ALA A 674 -3.91 -26.33 -10.66
C ALA A 674 -5.03 -27.29 -11.08
N THR A 675 -4.70 -28.35 -11.83
CA THR A 675 -5.65 -29.42 -12.22
C THR A 675 -5.67 -30.61 -11.23
N GLY A 676 -4.84 -30.56 -10.18
CA GLY A 676 -4.78 -31.57 -9.12
C GLY A 676 -3.87 -32.78 -9.39
N ASP A 677 -3.07 -32.78 -10.46
CA ASP A 677 -1.99 -33.76 -10.69
C ASP A 677 -0.70 -33.33 -9.97
N TYR A 678 -0.74 -33.34 -8.63
CA TYR A 678 0.40 -32.97 -7.79
C TYR A 678 1.64 -33.86 -8.00
N PRO A 679 1.54 -35.19 -8.19
CA PRO A 679 2.70 -36.04 -8.48
C PRO A 679 3.38 -35.69 -9.82
N GLY A 680 2.59 -35.44 -10.87
CA GLY A 680 3.09 -35.01 -12.17
C GLY A 680 3.74 -33.63 -12.10
N ALA A 681 3.11 -32.67 -11.42
CA ALA A 681 3.68 -31.35 -11.17
C ALA A 681 5.03 -31.44 -10.45
N ALA A 682 5.10 -32.19 -9.34
CA ALA A 682 6.32 -32.34 -8.57
C ALA A 682 7.45 -33.04 -9.35
N THR A 683 7.13 -33.88 -10.32
CA THR A 683 8.14 -34.51 -11.20
C THR A 683 8.75 -33.47 -12.14
N LEU A 684 7.91 -32.71 -12.85
CA LEU A 684 8.37 -31.68 -13.79
C LEU A 684 9.21 -30.59 -13.11
N ILE A 685 8.80 -30.14 -11.92
CA ILE A 685 9.53 -29.09 -11.20
C ILE A 685 10.85 -29.62 -10.61
N ARG A 686 10.95 -30.91 -10.26
CA ARG A 686 12.23 -31.53 -9.89
C ARG A 686 13.18 -31.68 -11.08
N ASP A 687 12.65 -31.95 -12.26
CA ASP A 687 13.45 -31.97 -13.49
C ASP A 687 14.01 -30.56 -13.78
N ALA A 688 13.16 -29.53 -13.65
CA ALA A 688 13.59 -28.12 -13.76
C ALA A 688 14.66 -27.76 -12.71
N LEU A 689 14.45 -28.14 -11.44
CA LEU A 689 15.42 -27.94 -10.35
C LEU A 689 16.79 -28.57 -10.69
N THR A 690 16.78 -29.79 -11.23
CA THR A 690 18.01 -30.49 -11.65
C THR A 690 18.72 -29.73 -12.76
N ILE A 691 17.99 -29.16 -13.72
CA ILE A 691 18.57 -28.35 -14.79
C ILE A 691 19.21 -27.08 -14.22
N PHE A 692 18.51 -26.34 -13.36
CA PHE A 692 19.06 -25.13 -12.73
C PHE A 692 20.33 -25.42 -11.94
N GLN A 693 20.36 -26.51 -11.18
CA GLN A 693 21.56 -26.96 -10.45
C GLN A 693 22.72 -27.30 -11.38
N ASN A 694 22.45 -27.96 -12.52
CA ASN A 694 23.49 -28.34 -13.48
C ASN A 694 24.11 -27.11 -14.19
N ILE A 695 23.32 -26.07 -14.45
CA ILE A 695 23.81 -24.83 -15.08
C ILE A 695 24.32 -23.79 -14.06
N GLY A 696 24.18 -24.05 -12.77
CA GLY A 696 24.60 -23.15 -11.69
C GLY A 696 23.70 -21.93 -11.50
N ASP A 697 22.45 -21.98 -11.97
CA ASP A 697 21.46 -20.91 -11.82
C ASP A 697 20.82 -20.96 -10.43
N ARG A 698 21.37 -20.18 -9.51
CA ARG A 698 20.95 -20.13 -8.10
C ARG A 698 19.54 -19.51 -7.93
N PRO A 699 19.19 -18.37 -8.57
CA PRO A 699 17.82 -17.86 -8.56
C PRO A 699 16.79 -18.86 -9.10
N GLY A 700 17.09 -19.54 -10.21
CA GLY A 700 16.23 -20.59 -10.77
C GLY A 700 16.07 -21.80 -9.83
N GLU A 701 17.15 -22.23 -9.16
CA GLU A 701 17.12 -23.26 -8.13
C GLU A 701 16.14 -22.89 -6.99
N ALA A 702 16.26 -21.67 -6.47
CA ALA A 702 15.39 -21.18 -5.39
C ALA A 702 13.92 -21.10 -5.83
N TYR A 703 13.67 -20.70 -7.07
CA TYR A 703 12.34 -20.62 -7.64
C TYR A 703 11.69 -22.02 -7.74
N ALA A 704 12.40 -23.00 -8.29
CA ALA A 704 11.92 -24.38 -8.36
C ALA A 704 11.68 -24.99 -6.97
N LEU A 705 12.53 -24.67 -5.98
CA LEU A 705 12.30 -25.08 -4.59
C LEU A 705 11.03 -24.45 -4.03
N ASN A 706 10.79 -23.16 -4.26
CA ASN A 706 9.57 -22.50 -3.80
C ASN A 706 8.31 -23.18 -4.35
N GLU A 707 8.29 -23.49 -5.64
CA GLU A 707 7.19 -24.20 -6.29
C GLU A 707 6.97 -25.61 -5.74
N ILE A 708 8.04 -26.37 -5.46
CA ILE A 708 7.93 -27.66 -4.76
C ILE A 708 7.33 -27.45 -3.36
N GLY A 709 7.71 -26.37 -2.68
CA GLY A 709 7.13 -25.95 -1.42
C GLY A 709 5.62 -25.72 -1.53
N MET A 710 5.17 -25.04 -2.58
CA MET A 710 3.76 -24.77 -2.84
C MET A 710 2.96 -26.06 -3.10
N ILE A 711 3.52 -27.01 -3.86
CA ILE A 711 2.89 -28.32 -4.05
C ILE A 711 2.75 -29.06 -2.71
N ARG A 712 3.81 -29.05 -1.88
CA ARG A 712 3.77 -29.68 -0.55
C ARG A 712 2.74 -29.02 0.37
N TYR A 713 2.61 -27.70 0.29
CA TYR A 713 1.56 -26.96 1.00
C TYR A 713 0.16 -27.42 0.56
N ALA A 714 -0.07 -27.53 -0.75
CA ALA A 714 -1.36 -27.98 -1.29
C ALA A 714 -1.71 -29.43 -0.91
N THR A 715 -0.72 -30.30 -0.77
CA THR A 715 -0.93 -31.70 -0.33
C THR A 715 -0.98 -31.87 1.19
N GLY A 716 -0.76 -30.82 1.99
CA GLY A 716 -0.76 -30.88 3.46
C GLY A 716 0.57 -31.25 4.12
N ASP A 717 1.67 -31.41 3.37
CA ASP A 717 3.03 -31.59 3.94
C ASP A 717 3.63 -30.23 4.35
N TYR A 718 3.02 -29.60 5.37
CA TYR A 718 3.44 -28.30 5.89
C TYR A 718 4.88 -28.30 6.45
N PRO A 719 5.36 -29.33 7.17
CA PRO A 719 6.75 -29.39 7.62
C PRO A 719 7.74 -29.43 6.44
N GLY A 720 7.45 -30.22 5.40
CA GLY A 720 8.25 -30.29 4.18
C GLY A 720 8.23 -28.98 3.39
N ALA A 721 7.04 -28.38 3.21
CA ALA A 721 6.88 -27.07 2.58
C ALA A 721 7.71 -25.99 3.29
N SER A 722 7.54 -25.88 4.61
CA SER A 722 8.30 -24.94 5.46
C SER A 722 9.81 -25.12 5.34
N LYS A 723 10.30 -26.36 5.21
CA LYS A 723 11.74 -26.64 5.07
C LYS A 723 12.24 -26.15 3.72
N ILE A 724 11.60 -26.57 2.63
CA ILE A 724 12.04 -26.26 1.27
C ILE A 724 11.94 -24.75 0.98
N MET A 725 10.86 -24.09 1.40
CA MET A 725 10.73 -22.63 1.25
C MET A 725 11.79 -21.86 2.06
N ARG A 726 12.22 -22.38 3.23
CA ARG A 726 13.35 -21.79 3.97
C ARG A 726 14.69 -21.97 3.25
N ASP A 727 14.86 -23.08 2.55
CA ASP A 727 16.05 -23.32 1.73
C ASP A 727 16.05 -22.34 0.53
N ALA A 728 14.92 -22.16 -0.16
CA ALA A 728 14.75 -21.14 -1.21
C ALA A 728 15.03 -19.71 -0.69
N LEU A 729 14.47 -19.36 0.47
CA LEU A 729 14.69 -18.06 1.11
C LEU A 729 16.17 -17.82 1.45
N ALA A 730 16.92 -18.85 1.84
CA ALA A 730 18.35 -18.73 2.09
C ALA A 730 19.10 -18.41 0.79
N ILE A 731 18.75 -19.06 -0.33
CA ILE A 731 19.36 -18.78 -1.63
C ILE A 731 19.07 -17.34 -2.06
N TYR A 732 17.82 -16.87 -1.98
CA TYR A 732 17.50 -15.48 -2.35
C TYR A 732 18.16 -14.44 -1.45
N ARG A 733 18.43 -14.79 -0.17
CA ARG A 733 19.26 -13.95 0.71
C ARG A 733 20.72 -13.90 0.27
N ASP A 734 21.28 -15.04 -0.12
CA ASP A 734 22.66 -15.15 -0.57
C ASP A 734 22.89 -14.45 -1.91
N THR A 735 21.92 -14.53 -2.84
CA THR A 735 21.98 -13.84 -4.14
C THR A 735 21.61 -12.36 -4.06
N GLY A 736 21.03 -11.91 -2.95
CA GLY A 736 20.62 -10.52 -2.75
C GLY A 736 19.28 -10.14 -3.40
N ASP A 737 18.50 -11.11 -3.88
CA ASP A 737 17.18 -10.87 -4.48
C ASP A 737 16.13 -10.56 -3.40
N ARG A 738 15.93 -9.27 -3.12
CA ARG A 738 15.03 -8.79 -2.07
C ARG A 738 13.56 -9.01 -2.41
N THR A 739 13.16 -8.90 -3.68
CA THR A 739 11.77 -9.10 -4.10
C THR A 739 11.37 -10.55 -3.87
N ARG A 740 12.17 -11.50 -4.37
CA ARG A 740 11.93 -12.93 -4.16
C ARG A 740 11.99 -13.35 -2.70
N GLN A 741 12.86 -12.72 -1.88
CA GLN A 741 12.82 -12.92 -0.43
C GLN A 741 11.45 -12.57 0.15
N ALA A 742 10.84 -11.47 -0.27
CA ALA A 742 9.54 -11.02 0.23
C ALA A 742 8.39 -11.93 -0.25
N ASP A 743 8.46 -12.42 -1.48
CA ASP A 743 7.52 -13.40 -2.04
C ASP A 743 7.52 -14.70 -1.20
N VAL A 744 8.69 -15.33 -1.04
CA VAL A 744 8.82 -16.59 -0.27
C VAL A 744 8.44 -16.41 1.20
N LEU A 745 8.72 -15.24 1.79
CA LEU A 745 8.28 -14.93 3.15
C LEU A 745 6.75 -14.95 3.25
N ASN A 746 6.06 -14.43 2.25
CA ASN A 746 4.60 -14.49 2.20
C ASN A 746 4.11 -15.92 1.95
N ASP A 747 4.75 -16.71 1.10
CA ASP A 747 4.38 -18.13 0.92
C ASP A 747 4.47 -18.89 2.26
N LEU A 748 5.50 -18.61 3.05
CA LEU A 748 5.64 -19.13 4.41
C LEU A 748 4.56 -18.61 5.38
N VAL A 749 3.97 -17.41 5.16
CA VAL A 749 2.82 -16.93 5.94
C VAL A 749 1.64 -17.89 5.78
N ALA A 750 1.37 -18.36 4.56
CA ALA A 750 0.28 -19.32 4.33
C ALA A 750 0.52 -20.65 5.06
N VAL A 751 1.75 -21.17 5.04
CA VAL A 751 2.10 -22.41 5.77
C VAL A 751 1.92 -22.24 7.29
N ARG A 752 2.35 -21.10 7.85
CA ARG A 752 2.19 -20.78 9.27
C ARG A 752 0.73 -20.54 9.66
N PHE A 753 -0.04 -19.93 8.77
CA PHE A 753 -1.48 -19.76 8.93
C PHE A 753 -2.20 -21.11 9.00
N ALA A 754 -1.90 -22.02 8.07
CA ALA A 754 -2.52 -23.35 8.01
C ALA A 754 -2.19 -24.22 9.23
N THR A 755 -0.98 -24.12 9.78
CA THR A 755 -0.55 -24.83 11.00
C THR A 755 -1.03 -24.19 12.31
N GLY A 756 -1.70 -23.03 12.23
CA GLY A 756 -2.21 -22.29 13.40
C GLY A 756 -1.14 -21.51 14.18
N ASP A 757 0.05 -21.30 13.61
CA ASP A 757 1.09 -20.41 14.15
C ASP A 757 0.88 -18.97 13.67
N TYR A 758 -0.21 -18.33 14.11
CA TYR A 758 -0.53 -16.95 13.72
C TYR A 758 0.49 -15.91 14.16
N PRO A 759 1.10 -15.98 15.37
CA PRO A 759 2.16 -15.05 15.74
C PRO A 759 3.36 -15.16 14.78
N GLY A 760 3.79 -16.38 14.44
CA GLY A 760 4.85 -16.60 13.46
C GLY A 760 4.48 -16.13 12.06
N ALA A 761 3.23 -16.35 11.63
CA ALA A 761 2.71 -15.83 10.38
C ALA A 761 2.73 -14.28 10.34
N GLY A 762 2.32 -13.63 11.43
CA GLY A 762 2.38 -12.17 11.56
C GLY A 762 3.80 -11.61 11.55
N ASP A 763 4.75 -12.30 12.18
CA ASP A 763 6.17 -11.92 12.16
C ASP A 763 6.78 -12.01 10.74
N LEU A 764 6.40 -13.03 9.97
CA LEU A 764 6.85 -13.19 8.57
C LEU A 764 6.18 -12.16 7.64
N ALA A 765 4.88 -11.92 7.79
CA ALA A 765 4.16 -10.90 7.03
C ALA A 765 4.73 -9.50 7.28
N ASN A 766 5.03 -9.14 8.53
CA ASN A 766 5.68 -7.86 8.84
C ASN A 766 7.09 -7.74 8.27
N GLN A 767 7.86 -8.83 8.21
CA GLN A 767 9.15 -8.85 7.54
C GLN A 767 8.98 -8.60 6.04
N SER A 768 8.10 -9.34 5.38
CA SER A 768 7.82 -9.18 3.94
C SER A 768 7.34 -7.75 3.61
N LEU A 769 6.40 -7.22 4.40
CA LEU A 769 5.91 -5.85 4.25
C LEU A 769 7.02 -4.80 4.40
N GLY A 770 7.97 -5.02 5.32
CA GLY A 770 9.16 -4.18 5.46
C GLY A 770 10.00 -4.16 4.19
N ILE A 771 10.22 -5.33 3.56
CA ILE A 771 10.97 -5.42 2.30
C ILE A 771 10.25 -4.70 1.17
N TYR A 772 8.95 -4.95 0.95
CA TYR A 772 8.24 -4.27 -0.15
C TYR A 772 8.14 -2.76 0.07
N ARG A 773 8.06 -2.28 1.32
CA ARG A 773 8.14 -0.84 1.63
C ARG A 773 9.50 -0.25 1.28
N GLU A 774 10.59 -0.97 1.57
CA GLU A 774 11.95 -0.56 1.19
C GLU A 774 12.13 -0.52 -0.33
N LEU A 775 11.54 -1.48 -1.05
CA LEU A 775 11.58 -1.54 -2.52
C LEU A 775 10.62 -0.54 -3.19
N GLY A 776 9.65 -0.01 -2.44
CA GLY A 776 8.55 0.79 -2.98
C GLY A 776 7.57 -0.02 -3.83
N ASP A 777 7.56 -1.34 -3.69
CA ASP A 777 6.62 -2.22 -4.38
C ASP A 777 5.25 -2.15 -3.71
N ARG A 778 4.33 -1.44 -4.36
CA ARG A 778 2.98 -1.19 -3.86
C ARG A 778 2.09 -2.44 -3.96
N LEU A 779 2.27 -3.26 -4.98
CA LEU A 779 1.51 -4.50 -5.16
C LEU A 779 1.86 -5.51 -4.06
N GLY A 780 3.15 -5.74 -3.84
CA GLY A 780 3.63 -6.59 -2.75
C GLY A 780 3.19 -6.11 -1.37
N GLN A 781 3.16 -4.79 -1.14
CA GLN A 781 2.60 -4.21 0.09
C GLN A 781 1.13 -4.54 0.28
N ALA A 782 0.27 -4.30 -0.73
CA ALA A 782 -1.17 -4.56 -0.64
C ALA A 782 -1.45 -6.04 -0.35
N ASN A 783 -0.80 -6.93 -1.11
CA ASN A 783 -0.93 -8.36 -0.95
C ASN A 783 -0.52 -8.83 0.47
N THR A 784 0.53 -8.24 1.05
CA THR A 784 0.97 -8.60 2.41
C THR A 784 0.04 -8.04 3.48
N ILE A 785 -0.50 -6.84 3.28
CA ILE A 785 -1.50 -6.22 4.16
C ILE A 785 -2.80 -7.04 4.14
N GLU A 786 -3.20 -7.56 2.98
CA GLU A 786 -4.33 -8.49 2.86
C GLU A 786 -4.11 -9.74 3.72
N CYS A 787 -2.92 -10.35 3.66
CA CYS A 787 -2.55 -11.48 4.53
C CYS A 787 -2.64 -11.13 6.02
N LEU A 788 -2.21 -9.93 6.43
CA LEU A 788 -2.37 -9.44 7.81
C LEU A 788 -3.85 -9.28 8.20
N GLY A 789 -4.69 -8.82 7.27
CA GLY A 789 -6.14 -8.76 7.45
C GLY A 789 -6.76 -10.14 7.70
N ARG A 790 -6.35 -11.15 6.91
CA ARG A 790 -6.78 -12.55 7.09
C ARG A 790 -6.33 -13.13 8.44
N LEU A 791 -5.12 -12.80 8.91
CA LEU A 791 -4.63 -13.18 10.25
C LEU A 791 -5.45 -12.55 11.39
N CYS A 792 -5.77 -11.26 11.27
CA CYS A 792 -6.64 -10.58 12.24
C CYS A 792 -8.04 -11.21 12.28
N TYR A 793 -8.59 -11.58 11.11
CA TYR A 793 -9.88 -12.27 11.04
C TYR A 793 -9.84 -13.64 11.74
N ALA A 794 -8.80 -14.43 11.50
CA ALA A 794 -8.61 -15.75 12.10
C ALA A 794 -8.50 -15.69 13.63
N THR A 795 -7.84 -14.66 14.17
CA THR A 795 -7.67 -14.43 15.62
C THR A 795 -8.86 -13.74 16.29
N GLY A 796 -9.89 -13.37 15.51
CA GLY A 796 -11.12 -12.74 16.01
C GLY A 796 -11.03 -11.21 16.15
N ASP A 797 -9.94 -10.58 15.72
CA ASP A 797 -9.85 -9.12 15.60
C ASP A 797 -10.51 -8.64 14.30
N SER A 798 -11.84 -8.60 14.31
CA SER A 798 -12.63 -8.16 13.15
C SER A 798 -12.42 -6.68 12.81
N ALA A 799 -11.99 -5.84 13.76
CA ALA A 799 -11.74 -4.43 13.54
C ALA A 799 -10.40 -4.22 12.81
N GLY A 800 -9.33 -4.82 13.33
CA GLY A 800 -8.02 -4.83 12.67
C GLY A 800 -8.07 -5.52 11.31
N ALA A 801 -8.85 -6.59 11.15
CA ALA A 801 -9.05 -7.23 9.85
C ALA A 801 -9.66 -6.27 8.82
N ALA A 802 -10.69 -5.51 9.21
CA ALA A 802 -11.34 -4.55 8.32
C ALA A 802 -10.41 -3.38 7.98
N GLU A 803 -9.61 -2.90 8.94
CA GLU A 803 -8.62 -1.84 8.70
C GLU A 803 -7.58 -2.26 7.67
N HIS A 804 -6.93 -3.42 7.87
CA HIS A 804 -5.92 -3.92 6.93
C HIS A 804 -6.54 -4.19 5.54
N LEU A 805 -7.68 -4.87 5.45
CA LEU A 805 -8.30 -5.16 4.15
C LEU A 805 -8.76 -3.89 3.42
N ASN A 806 -9.27 -2.87 4.11
CA ASN A 806 -9.59 -1.59 3.46
C ASN A 806 -8.32 -0.88 2.98
N GLN A 807 -7.23 -0.91 3.75
CA GLN A 807 -5.94 -0.37 3.33
C GLN A 807 -5.39 -1.10 2.09
N ALA A 808 -5.46 -2.43 2.06
CA ALA A 808 -5.06 -3.20 0.88
C ALA A 808 -5.92 -2.82 -0.34
N LEU A 809 -7.24 -2.71 -0.16
CA LEU A 809 -8.18 -2.31 -1.21
C LEU A 809 -7.87 -0.92 -1.77
N GLU A 810 -7.55 0.04 -0.91
CA GLU A 810 -7.10 1.39 -1.30
C GLU A 810 -5.82 1.33 -2.14
N ILE A 811 -4.83 0.55 -1.72
CA ILE A 811 -3.57 0.41 -2.48
C ILE A 811 -3.83 -0.24 -3.84
N PHE A 812 -4.61 -1.32 -3.91
CA PHE A 812 -4.96 -1.99 -5.16
C PHE A 812 -5.74 -1.05 -6.09
N ALA A 813 -6.64 -0.23 -5.56
CA ALA A 813 -7.32 0.80 -6.33
C ALA A 813 -6.32 1.83 -6.87
N GLU A 814 -5.46 2.40 -6.03
CA GLU A 814 -4.48 3.42 -6.41
C GLU A 814 -3.53 2.96 -7.53
N ILE A 815 -3.04 1.71 -7.48
CA ILE A 815 -2.10 1.20 -8.49
C ILE A 815 -2.77 0.79 -9.79
N GLY A 816 -4.04 0.36 -9.73
CA GLY A 816 -4.72 -0.16 -10.91
C GLY A 816 -5.09 -1.64 -10.85
N ASP A 817 -4.85 -2.35 -9.76
CA ASP A 817 -5.01 -3.80 -9.71
C ASP A 817 -6.47 -4.18 -9.42
N ARG A 818 -7.17 -4.70 -10.44
CA ARG A 818 -8.57 -5.12 -10.31
C ARG A 818 -8.72 -6.51 -9.69
N VAL A 819 -7.69 -7.34 -9.82
CA VAL A 819 -7.67 -8.72 -9.33
C VAL A 819 -7.53 -8.68 -7.82
N GLY A 820 -6.53 -7.96 -7.31
CA GLY A 820 -6.35 -7.71 -5.88
C GLY A 820 -7.58 -7.08 -5.22
N GLN A 821 -8.25 -6.13 -5.90
CA GLN A 821 -9.54 -5.58 -5.44
C GLN A 821 -10.62 -6.66 -5.28
N ALA A 822 -10.78 -7.54 -6.28
CA ALA A 822 -11.80 -8.58 -6.26
C ALA A 822 -11.56 -9.61 -5.14
N TYR A 823 -10.32 -10.06 -4.94
CA TYR A 823 -9.97 -10.93 -3.81
C TYR A 823 -10.16 -10.25 -2.46
N THR A 824 -9.74 -8.99 -2.33
CA THR A 824 -9.92 -8.23 -1.08
C THR A 824 -11.41 -8.04 -0.75
N LEU A 825 -12.27 -7.84 -1.76
CA LEU A 825 -13.72 -7.76 -1.56
C LEU A 825 -14.33 -9.10 -1.09
N ASN A 826 -13.82 -10.23 -1.58
CA ASN A 826 -14.20 -11.55 -1.05
C ASN A 826 -13.81 -11.67 0.42
N GLU A 827 -12.60 -11.30 0.79
CA GLU A 827 -12.13 -11.34 2.18
C GLU A 827 -12.91 -10.36 3.10
N LEU A 828 -13.23 -9.16 2.62
CA LEU A 828 -14.08 -8.21 3.36
C LEU A 828 -15.49 -8.76 3.58
N SER A 829 -16.03 -9.51 2.61
CA SER A 829 -17.33 -10.16 2.76
C SER A 829 -17.35 -11.14 3.94
N MET A 830 -16.19 -11.72 4.28
CA MET A 830 -16.06 -12.65 5.39
C MET A 830 -16.15 -11.99 6.76
N ILE A 831 -15.67 -10.75 6.86
CA ILE A 831 -15.83 -9.94 8.06
C ILE A 831 -17.31 -9.60 8.25
N ARG A 832 -18.01 -9.23 7.16
CA ARG A 832 -19.46 -8.95 7.21
C ARG A 832 -20.27 -10.19 7.55
N TYR A 833 -19.93 -11.32 6.94
CA TYR A 833 -20.51 -12.62 7.25
C TYR A 833 -20.38 -12.98 8.73
N ALA A 834 -19.18 -12.83 9.31
CA ALA A 834 -18.93 -13.12 10.72
C ALA A 834 -19.71 -12.20 11.67
N ARG A 835 -20.08 -10.99 11.22
CA ARG A 835 -20.93 -10.04 11.96
C ARG A 835 -22.42 -10.21 11.67
N SER A 836 -22.80 -11.28 10.96
CA SER A 836 -24.17 -11.56 10.51
C SER A 836 -24.76 -10.51 9.56
N ASP A 837 -23.94 -9.67 8.93
CA ASP A 837 -24.34 -8.75 7.84
C ASP A 837 -24.35 -9.50 6.50
N PHE A 838 -25.29 -10.45 6.34
CA PHE A 838 -25.37 -11.28 5.13
C PHE A 838 -25.71 -10.46 3.88
N ARG A 839 -26.51 -9.39 4.03
CA ARG A 839 -26.84 -8.49 2.93
C ARG A 839 -25.60 -7.74 2.43
N GLY A 840 -24.80 -7.19 3.34
CA GLY A 840 -23.55 -6.53 3.01
C GLY A 840 -22.51 -7.50 2.43
N ALA A 841 -22.40 -8.70 2.99
CA ALA A 841 -21.53 -9.75 2.45
C ALA A 841 -21.92 -10.13 1.01
N ALA A 842 -23.22 -10.35 0.75
CA ALA A 842 -23.72 -10.66 -0.58
C ALA A 842 -23.50 -9.50 -1.58
N ALA A 843 -23.60 -8.24 -1.13
CA ALA A 843 -23.32 -7.09 -1.97
C ALA A 843 -21.83 -7.01 -2.37
N GLN A 844 -20.91 -7.26 -1.44
CA GLN A 844 -19.47 -7.29 -1.71
C GLN A 844 -19.08 -8.44 -2.63
N LEU A 845 -19.62 -9.64 -2.40
CA LEU A 845 -19.39 -10.79 -3.28
C LEU A 845 -19.97 -10.57 -4.69
N SER A 846 -21.09 -9.87 -4.81
CA SER A 846 -21.65 -9.50 -6.12
C SER A 846 -20.72 -8.55 -6.88
N LEU A 847 -20.11 -7.59 -6.18
CA LEU A 847 -19.13 -6.67 -6.77
C LEU A 847 -17.85 -7.41 -7.19
N ALA A 848 -17.33 -8.29 -6.33
CA ALA A 848 -16.18 -9.15 -6.66
C ALA A 848 -16.46 -10.03 -7.88
N LEU A 849 -17.67 -10.60 -7.98
CA LEU A 849 -18.09 -11.42 -9.11
C LEU A 849 -18.14 -10.61 -10.42
N THR A 850 -18.59 -9.35 -10.38
CA THR A 850 -18.54 -8.45 -11.53
C THR A 850 -17.10 -8.21 -11.96
N PHE A 851 -16.20 -7.90 -11.02
CA PHE A 851 -14.78 -7.74 -11.34
C PHE A 851 -14.18 -8.98 -11.99
N PHE A 852 -14.31 -10.16 -11.38
CA PHE A 852 -13.75 -11.38 -11.97
C PHE A 852 -14.39 -11.74 -13.32
N THR A 853 -15.66 -11.41 -13.53
CA THR A 853 -16.33 -11.62 -14.83
C THR A 853 -15.77 -10.70 -15.92
N GLU A 854 -15.54 -9.42 -15.60
CA GLU A 854 -14.95 -8.46 -16.54
C GLU A 854 -13.46 -8.72 -16.80
N ILE A 855 -12.73 -9.20 -15.80
CA ILE A 855 -11.33 -9.63 -15.92
C ILE A 855 -11.23 -10.92 -16.74
N GLY A 856 -12.20 -11.83 -16.64
CA GLY A 856 -12.14 -13.16 -17.26
C GLY A 856 -11.48 -14.22 -16.38
N ASP A 857 -11.24 -13.94 -15.09
CA ASP A 857 -10.71 -14.92 -14.13
C ASP A 857 -11.82 -15.93 -13.75
N ARG A 858 -11.82 -17.11 -14.38
CA ARG A 858 -12.81 -18.16 -14.12
C ARG A 858 -12.63 -18.80 -12.75
N VAL A 859 -11.40 -18.85 -12.24
CA VAL A 859 -11.05 -19.42 -10.92
C VAL A 859 -11.65 -18.55 -9.82
N GLY A 860 -11.34 -17.25 -9.84
CA GLY A 860 -11.89 -16.26 -8.92
C GLY A 860 -13.42 -16.20 -8.96
N ARG A 861 -14.04 -16.33 -10.15
CA ARG A 861 -15.51 -16.45 -10.29
C ARG A 861 -16.06 -17.68 -9.58
N ALA A 862 -15.45 -18.85 -9.76
CA ALA A 862 -15.92 -20.10 -9.14
C ALA A 862 -15.86 -20.03 -7.61
N TYR A 863 -14.75 -19.54 -7.05
CA TYR A 863 -14.61 -19.34 -5.61
C TYR A 863 -15.58 -18.30 -5.06
N THR A 864 -15.78 -17.19 -5.77
CA THR A 864 -16.75 -16.14 -5.38
C THR A 864 -18.18 -16.64 -5.42
N LEU A 865 -18.54 -17.47 -6.41
CA LEU A 865 -19.86 -18.10 -6.51
C LEU A 865 -20.08 -19.13 -5.41
N MET A 866 -19.08 -19.96 -5.12
CA MET A 866 -19.13 -20.90 -4.01
C MET A 866 -19.35 -20.14 -2.70
N GLY A 867 -18.55 -19.10 -2.47
CA GLY A 867 -18.69 -18.19 -1.34
C GLY A 867 -20.09 -17.55 -1.25
N SER A 868 -20.60 -17.02 -2.36
CA SER A 868 -21.95 -16.44 -2.44
C SER A 868 -23.02 -17.47 -2.09
N GLY A 869 -22.87 -18.71 -2.58
CA GLY A 869 -23.75 -19.83 -2.26
C GLY A 869 -23.74 -20.13 -0.76
N LEU A 870 -22.58 -20.06 -0.11
CA LEU A 870 -22.43 -20.25 1.33
C LEU A 870 -23.04 -19.11 2.16
N VAL A 871 -22.97 -17.87 1.68
CA VAL A 871 -23.68 -16.73 2.30
C VAL A 871 -25.19 -16.93 2.21
N ARG A 872 -25.71 -17.34 1.03
CA ARG A 872 -27.16 -17.61 0.83
C ARG A 872 -27.65 -18.78 1.66
N TYR A 873 -26.86 -19.85 1.73
CA TYR A 873 -27.11 -20.99 2.61
C TYR A 873 -27.19 -20.53 4.07
N ALA A 874 -26.27 -19.66 4.49
CA ALA A 874 -26.24 -19.18 5.86
C ALA A 874 -27.44 -18.29 6.22
N SER A 875 -27.96 -17.51 5.26
CA SER A 875 -29.14 -16.67 5.41
C SER A 875 -30.48 -17.42 5.22
N GLY A 876 -30.44 -18.75 5.02
CA GLY A 876 -31.64 -19.58 4.83
C GLY A 876 -32.23 -19.58 3.41
N ASP A 877 -31.60 -18.90 2.45
CA ASP A 877 -32.04 -18.88 1.03
C ASP A 877 -31.45 -20.09 0.29
N LEU A 878 -31.97 -21.28 0.62
CA LEU A 878 -31.51 -22.55 0.06
C LEU A 878 -31.64 -22.63 -1.47
N PRO A 879 -32.73 -22.13 -2.11
CA PRO A 879 -32.85 -22.15 -3.57
C PRO A 879 -31.75 -21.34 -4.27
N SER A 880 -31.46 -20.12 -3.80
CA SER A 880 -30.37 -19.33 -4.38
C SER A 880 -29.00 -19.95 -4.10
N ALA A 881 -28.79 -20.51 -2.90
CA ALA A 881 -27.57 -21.22 -2.55
C ALA A 881 -27.31 -22.39 -3.52
N ARG A 882 -28.34 -23.17 -3.83
CA ARG A 882 -28.28 -24.28 -4.79
C ARG A 882 -27.78 -23.84 -6.16
N VAL A 883 -28.39 -22.79 -6.72
CA VAL A 883 -28.03 -22.27 -8.04
C VAL A 883 -26.58 -21.80 -8.08
N LEU A 884 -26.14 -21.08 -7.05
CA LEU A 884 -24.78 -20.54 -6.99
C LEU A 884 -23.72 -21.64 -6.82
N LEU A 885 -23.97 -22.63 -5.96
CA LEU A 885 -23.05 -23.75 -5.74
C LEU A 885 -22.94 -24.66 -6.96
N HIS A 886 -24.04 -24.92 -7.68
CA HIS A 886 -23.99 -25.67 -8.95
C HIS A 886 -23.20 -24.91 -10.01
N ARG A 887 -23.43 -23.60 -10.17
CA ARG A 887 -22.64 -22.77 -11.10
C ARG A 887 -21.15 -22.79 -10.77
N ALA A 888 -20.78 -22.73 -9.50
CA ALA A 888 -19.39 -22.86 -9.08
C ALA A 888 -18.81 -24.22 -9.48
N SER A 889 -19.53 -25.31 -9.19
CA SER A 889 -19.16 -26.68 -9.57
C SER A 889 -19.01 -26.85 -11.09
N ASP A 890 -19.91 -26.28 -11.88
CA ASP A 890 -19.87 -26.33 -13.35
C ASP A 890 -18.63 -25.62 -13.89
N ILE A 891 -18.26 -24.46 -13.31
CA ILE A 891 -17.04 -23.75 -13.70
C ILE A 891 -15.80 -24.56 -13.33
N PHE A 892 -15.70 -25.08 -12.10
CA PHE A 892 -14.57 -25.93 -11.68
C PHE A 892 -14.41 -27.15 -12.59
N THR A 893 -15.52 -27.80 -12.93
CA THR A 893 -15.53 -28.92 -13.90
C THR A 893 -15.03 -28.46 -15.27
N GLY A 894 -15.51 -27.31 -15.76
CA GLY A 894 -15.16 -26.78 -17.07
C GLY A 894 -13.74 -26.19 -17.18
N ILE A 895 -13.06 -25.92 -16.06
CA ILE A 895 -11.61 -25.60 -16.06
C ILE A 895 -10.75 -26.82 -15.71
N GLY A 896 -11.32 -27.91 -15.20
CA GLY A 896 -10.56 -29.10 -14.78
C GLY A 896 -9.94 -28.98 -13.38
N ASP A 897 -10.40 -28.05 -12.54
CA ASP A 897 -9.98 -27.94 -11.13
C ASP A 897 -10.77 -28.95 -10.29
N ARG A 898 -10.17 -30.14 -10.13
CA ARG A 898 -10.76 -31.28 -9.40
C ARG A 898 -10.91 -30.99 -7.90
N VAL A 899 -9.98 -30.23 -7.32
CA VAL A 899 -9.96 -29.92 -5.89
C VAL A 899 -11.04 -28.90 -5.58
N GLY A 900 -11.12 -27.80 -6.33
CA GLY A 900 -12.20 -26.82 -6.26
C GLY A 900 -13.58 -27.46 -6.45
N GLN A 901 -13.70 -28.39 -7.41
CA GLN A 901 -14.93 -29.17 -7.59
C GLN A 901 -15.28 -30.01 -6.35
N ALA A 902 -14.32 -30.69 -5.73
CA ALA A 902 -14.54 -31.47 -4.51
C ALA A 902 -15.01 -30.59 -3.33
N TYR A 903 -14.47 -29.37 -3.18
CA TYR A 903 -14.97 -28.39 -2.20
C TYR A 903 -16.39 -27.90 -2.51
N ALA A 904 -16.71 -27.67 -3.79
CA ALA A 904 -18.08 -27.33 -4.21
C ALA A 904 -19.06 -28.49 -3.92
N LEU A 905 -18.66 -29.74 -4.16
CA LEU A 905 -19.43 -30.94 -3.80
C LEU A 905 -19.63 -31.07 -2.29
N CYS A 906 -18.62 -30.74 -1.47
CA CYS A 906 -18.80 -30.69 -0.02
C CYS A 906 -19.83 -29.65 0.41
N SER A 907 -19.86 -28.49 -0.26
CA SER A 907 -20.83 -27.44 -0.01
C SER A 907 -22.24 -27.85 -0.45
N LEU A 908 -22.37 -28.48 -1.62
CA LEU A 908 -23.64 -29.04 -2.12
C LEU A 908 -24.17 -30.17 -1.22
N GLY A 909 -23.29 -31.05 -0.74
CA GLY A 909 -23.69 -32.13 0.17
C GLY A 909 -24.28 -31.60 1.47
N ARG A 910 -23.71 -30.50 2.01
CA ARG A 910 -24.27 -29.79 3.17
C ARG A 910 -25.58 -29.07 2.89
N LEU A 911 -25.75 -28.54 1.68
CA LEU A 911 -26.99 -27.93 1.25
C LEU A 911 -28.11 -28.98 1.15
N ASN A 912 -27.82 -30.13 0.51
CA ASN A 912 -28.76 -31.23 0.38
C ASN A 912 -29.15 -31.83 1.73
N TYR A 913 -28.22 -31.87 2.69
CA TYR A 913 -28.55 -32.20 4.06
C TYR A 913 -29.60 -31.27 4.68
N ALA A 914 -29.47 -29.96 4.46
CA ALA A 914 -30.43 -28.98 4.98
C ALA A 914 -31.78 -29.02 4.24
N ASP A 915 -31.80 -29.54 3.01
CA ASP A 915 -33.00 -29.78 2.20
C ASP A 915 -33.58 -31.20 2.43
N GLU A 916 -33.08 -31.90 3.45
CA GLU A 916 -33.47 -33.27 3.85
C GLU A 916 -33.24 -34.37 2.78
N ASP A 917 -32.50 -34.07 1.71
CA ASP A 917 -32.09 -35.03 0.67
C ASP A 917 -30.78 -35.76 1.07
N MET A 918 -30.94 -36.67 2.03
CA MET A 918 -29.84 -37.45 2.61
C MET A 918 -29.07 -38.33 1.60
N PRO A 919 -29.72 -39.08 0.68
CA PRO A 919 -29.01 -39.91 -0.29
C PRO A 919 -28.06 -39.10 -1.17
N THR A 920 -28.53 -37.96 -1.71
CA THR A 920 -27.71 -37.09 -2.56
C THR A 920 -26.59 -36.42 -1.76
N ALA A 921 -26.86 -36.03 -0.51
CA ALA A 921 -25.87 -35.44 0.38
C ALA A 921 -24.69 -36.39 0.66
N VAL A 922 -24.98 -37.67 0.94
CA VAL A 922 -23.96 -38.70 1.19
C VAL A 922 -23.15 -38.99 -0.06
N GLU A 923 -23.81 -39.10 -1.22
CA GLU A 923 -23.13 -39.40 -2.48
C GLU A 923 -22.13 -38.31 -2.88
N GLN A 924 -22.55 -37.03 -2.84
CA GLN A 924 -21.68 -35.90 -3.18
C GLN A 924 -20.47 -35.80 -2.25
N LEU A 925 -20.64 -36.06 -0.96
CA LEU A 925 -19.52 -36.04 -0.01
C LEU A 925 -18.58 -37.23 -0.16
N ARG A 926 -19.07 -38.41 -0.58
CA ARG A 926 -18.21 -39.54 -0.94
C ARG A 926 -17.41 -39.26 -2.19
N GLN A 927 -18.05 -38.71 -3.22
CA GLN A 927 -17.37 -38.28 -4.44
C GLN A 927 -16.27 -37.26 -4.16
N ALA A 928 -16.54 -36.28 -3.27
CA ALA A 928 -15.54 -35.32 -2.83
C ALA A 928 -14.39 -36.00 -2.08
N LEU A 929 -14.69 -36.90 -1.13
CA LEU A 929 -13.70 -37.65 -0.36
C LEU A 929 -12.77 -38.49 -1.27
N ASP A 930 -13.34 -39.21 -2.24
CA ASP A 930 -12.58 -40.02 -3.17
C ASP A 930 -11.67 -39.14 -4.05
N THR A 931 -12.18 -37.99 -4.49
CA THR A 931 -11.38 -37.00 -5.23
C THR A 931 -10.20 -36.50 -4.41
N PHE A 932 -10.40 -36.10 -3.14
CA PHE A 932 -9.32 -35.64 -2.27
C PHE A 932 -8.25 -36.72 -2.01
N ARG A 933 -8.65 -37.99 -1.88
CA ARG A 933 -7.72 -39.12 -1.75
C ARG A 933 -6.91 -39.37 -3.01
N GLU A 934 -7.55 -39.27 -4.17
CA GLU A 934 -6.90 -39.44 -5.47
C GLU A 934 -5.91 -38.30 -5.76
N THR A 935 -6.24 -37.06 -5.40
CA THR A 935 -5.32 -35.93 -5.56
C THR A 935 -4.25 -35.91 -4.48
N GLY A 936 -4.53 -36.45 -3.29
CA GLY A 936 -3.64 -36.39 -2.13
C GLY A 936 -3.78 -35.10 -1.31
N ASP A 937 -4.92 -34.39 -1.43
CA ASP A 937 -5.27 -33.27 -0.56
C ASP A 937 -5.76 -33.79 0.79
N GLN A 938 -4.84 -33.87 1.75
CA GLN A 938 -5.11 -34.37 3.10
C GLN A 938 -6.05 -33.45 3.90
N VAL A 939 -6.05 -32.14 3.62
CA VAL A 939 -6.91 -31.16 4.31
C VAL A 939 -8.36 -31.37 3.87
N GLY A 940 -8.57 -31.46 2.56
CA GLY A 940 -9.84 -31.75 1.94
C GLY A 940 -10.39 -33.11 2.36
N GLU A 941 -9.54 -34.15 2.41
CA GLU A 941 -9.92 -35.48 2.92
C GLU A 941 -10.49 -35.40 4.33
N ALA A 942 -9.74 -34.80 5.26
CA ALA A 942 -10.17 -34.66 6.64
C ALA A 942 -11.45 -33.80 6.78
N TYR A 943 -11.63 -32.81 5.90
CA TYR A 943 -12.82 -31.97 5.85
C TYR A 943 -14.05 -32.76 5.36
N ALA A 944 -13.91 -33.54 4.29
CA ALA A 944 -14.96 -34.41 3.77
C ALA A 944 -15.37 -35.49 4.79
N LEU A 945 -14.40 -36.12 5.47
CA LEU A 945 -14.64 -37.06 6.57
C LEU A 945 -15.42 -36.40 7.72
N SER A 946 -15.04 -35.17 8.10
CA SER A 946 -15.76 -34.38 9.11
C SER A 946 -17.20 -34.05 8.67
N CYS A 947 -17.45 -33.83 7.38
CA CYS A 947 -18.80 -33.62 6.83
C CYS A 947 -19.62 -34.92 6.82
N LEU A 948 -19.04 -36.04 6.37
CA LEU A 948 -19.71 -37.35 6.34
C LEU A 948 -20.06 -37.86 7.73
N SER A 949 -19.16 -37.69 8.71
CA SER A 949 -19.43 -38.03 10.10
C SER A 949 -20.70 -37.33 10.62
N ARG A 950 -20.85 -36.04 10.30
CA ARG A 950 -22.02 -35.25 10.69
C ARG A 950 -23.31 -35.73 10.03
N LEU A 951 -23.25 -36.15 8.77
CA LEU A 951 -24.40 -36.75 8.09
C LEU A 951 -24.83 -38.05 8.77
N ARG A 952 -23.88 -38.96 9.03
CA ARG A 952 -24.18 -40.24 9.71
C ARG A 952 -24.78 -40.02 11.09
N TYR A 953 -24.25 -39.04 11.82
CA TYR A 953 -24.81 -38.61 13.10
C TYR A 953 -26.27 -38.15 12.99
N ALA A 954 -26.60 -37.37 11.96
CA ALA A 954 -27.97 -36.92 11.72
C ALA A 954 -28.92 -38.06 11.32
N SER A 955 -28.40 -39.12 10.70
CA SER A 955 -29.10 -40.37 10.39
C SER A 955 -29.11 -41.39 11.54
N GLU A 956 -28.71 -40.99 12.75
CA GLU A 956 -28.64 -41.84 13.95
C GLU A 956 -27.68 -43.05 13.86
N ASP A 957 -26.74 -43.04 12.89
CA ASP A 957 -25.67 -44.02 12.76
C ASP A 957 -24.40 -43.55 13.51
N TYR A 958 -24.42 -43.72 14.83
CA TYR A 958 -23.40 -43.17 15.73
C TYR A 958 -22.03 -43.87 15.64
N SER A 959 -22.00 -45.20 15.46
CA SER A 959 -20.74 -45.95 15.41
C SER A 959 -19.93 -45.62 14.15
N GLY A 960 -20.60 -45.54 12.99
CA GLY A 960 -19.96 -45.09 11.75
C GLY A 960 -19.53 -43.61 11.79
N SER A 961 -20.19 -42.78 12.60
CA SER A 961 -19.87 -41.36 12.75
C SER A 961 -18.58 -41.11 13.53
N ASP A 962 -18.35 -41.84 14.64
CA ASP A 962 -17.15 -41.69 15.48
C ASP A 962 -15.88 -42.14 14.75
N ASP A 963 -15.95 -43.25 13.99
CA ASP A 963 -14.83 -43.73 13.18
C ASP A 963 -14.35 -42.69 12.16
N LEU A 964 -15.29 -41.99 11.50
CA LEU A 964 -14.97 -40.96 10.51
C LEU A 964 -14.33 -39.73 11.16
N VAL A 965 -14.82 -39.28 12.32
CA VAL A 965 -14.21 -38.16 13.04
C VAL A 965 -12.83 -38.52 13.58
N ARG A 966 -12.60 -39.74 14.06
CA ARG A 966 -11.27 -40.21 14.46
C ARG A 966 -10.29 -40.25 13.30
N GLN A 967 -10.73 -40.66 12.11
CA GLN A 967 -9.90 -40.60 10.90
C GLN A 967 -9.52 -39.16 10.57
N ALA A 968 -10.50 -38.23 10.55
CA ALA A 968 -10.24 -36.82 10.31
C ALA A 968 -9.25 -36.22 11.34
N MET A 969 -9.42 -36.54 12.63
CA MET A 969 -8.52 -36.07 13.69
C MET A 969 -7.08 -36.53 13.51
N ARG A 970 -6.86 -37.80 13.11
CA ARG A 970 -5.51 -38.32 12.84
C ARG A 970 -4.86 -37.57 11.69
N ILE A 971 -5.59 -37.36 10.60
CA ILE A 971 -5.07 -36.62 9.45
C ILE A 971 -4.69 -35.18 9.87
N TYR A 972 -5.55 -34.48 10.61
CA TYR A 972 -5.24 -33.14 11.10
C TYR A 972 -4.01 -33.08 12.02
N ASP A 973 -3.83 -34.09 12.87
CA ASP A 973 -2.66 -34.21 13.74
C ASP A 973 -1.39 -34.48 12.92
N ASP A 974 -1.46 -35.41 11.95
CA ASP A 974 -0.35 -35.79 11.08
C ASP A 974 0.15 -34.60 10.23
N ILE A 975 -0.76 -33.79 9.69
CA ILE A 975 -0.39 -32.59 8.91
C ILE A 975 -0.05 -31.39 9.80
N GLY A 976 -0.41 -31.41 11.08
CA GLY A 976 -0.19 -30.30 12.01
C GLY A 976 -1.20 -29.16 11.89
N ASP A 977 -2.38 -29.38 11.33
CA ASP A 977 -3.50 -28.43 11.36
C ASP A 977 -4.20 -28.48 12.72
N ARG A 978 -3.69 -27.65 13.63
CA ARG A 978 -4.16 -27.55 15.01
C ARG A 978 -5.62 -27.12 15.09
N PHE A 979 -6.10 -26.30 14.16
CA PHE A 979 -7.48 -25.85 14.16
C PHE A 979 -8.43 -26.95 13.68
N GLY A 980 -8.12 -27.60 12.56
CA GLY A 980 -8.87 -28.73 12.04
C GLY A 980 -9.00 -29.83 13.10
N HIS A 981 -7.90 -30.10 13.83
CA HIS A 981 -7.89 -31.04 14.94
C HIS A 981 -8.81 -30.62 16.10
N ALA A 982 -8.69 -29.38 16.58
CA ALA A 982 -9.56 -28.85 17.65
C ALA A 982 -11.04 -28.82 17.24
N PHE A 983 -11.32 -28.52 15.98
CA PHE A 983 -12.68 -28.55 15.45
C PHE A 983 -13.23 -29.99 15.40
N ALA A 984 -12.42 -30.96 14.97
CA ALA A 984 -12.83 -32.36 14.94
C ALA A 984 -13.05 -32.91 16.36
N LEU A 985 -12.21 -32.54 17.34
CA LEU A 985 -12.43 -32.81 18.77
C LEU A 985 -13.77 -32.25 19.27
N SER A 986 -14.09 -31.02 18.88
CA SER A 986 -15.38 -30.40 19.21
C SER A 986 -16.54 -31.17 18.60
N GLY A 987 -16.41 -31.59 17.33
CA GLY A 987 -17.39 -32.47 16.66
C GLY A 987 -17.58 -33.80 17.39
N GLN A 988 -16.50 -34.43 17.84
CA GLN A 988 -16.54 -35.69 18.60
C GLN A 988 -17.23 -35.53 19.95
N SER A 989 -17.01 -34.41 20.65
CA SER A 989 -17.66 -34.15 21.93
C SER A 989 -19.19 -34.20 21.83
N VAL A 990 -19.74 -33.75 20.69
CA VAL A 990 -21.18 -33.83 20.41
C VAL A 990 -21.64 -35.28 20.30
N LEU A 991 -20.88 -36.11 19.58
CA LEU A 991 -21.21 -37.52 19.39
C LEU A 991 -21.21 -38.28 20.72
N LEU A 992 -20.18 -38.05 21.55
CA LEU A 992 -20.05 -38.66 22.86
C LEU A 992 -21.16 -38.22 23.82
N ALA A 993 -21.55 -36.94 23.77
CA ALA A 993 -22.66 -36.42 24.56
C ALA A 993 -24.00 -37.08 24.19
N THR A 994 -24.22 -37.40 22.91
CA THR A 994 -25.44 -38.10 22.48
C THR A 994 -25.49 -39.57 22.86
N THR A 995 -24.34 -40.21 23.08
CA THR A 995 -24.28 -41.57 23.65
C THR A 995 -24.20 -41.54 25.18
N GLU A 996 -24.51 -40.39 25.79
CA GLU A 996 -24.49 -40.15 27.25
C GLU A 996 -23.12 -40.34 27.92
N ASP A 997 -22.02 -40.32 27.15
CA ASP A 997 -20.65 -40.33 27.67
C ASP A 997 -20.16 -38.89 27.92
N PHE A 998 -20.79 -38.23 28.89
CA PHE A 998 -20.48 -36.85 29.24
C PHE A 998 -19.04 -36.63 29.75
N PRO A 999 -18.41 -37.54 30.50
CA PRO A 999 -17.01 -37.41 30.89
C PRO A 999 -16.07 -37.34 29.68
N ALA A 1000 -16.20 -38.27 28.73
CA ALA A 1000 -15.38 -38.27 27.52
C ALA A 1000 -15.69 -37.04 26.64
N ALA A 1001 -16.97 -36.67 26.51
CA ALA A 1001 -17.37 -35.46 25.77
C ALA A 1001 -16.72 -34.19 26.35
N THR A 1002 -16.74 -34.05 27.66
CA THR A 1002 -16.15 -32.91 28.40
C THR A 1002 -14.64 -32.86 28.20
N GLU A 1003 -13.96 -34.01 28.27
CA GLU A 1003 -12.52 -34.10 28.01
C GLU A 1003 -12.16 -33.62 26.60
N ARG A 1004 -12.87 -34.10 25.56
CA ARG A 1004 -12.60 -33.71 24.16
C ARG A 1004 -12.83 -32.22 23.93
N LEU A 1005 -13.90 -31.66 24.49
CA LEU A 1005 -14.19 -30.24 24.32
C LEU A 1005 -13.20 -29.36 25.10
N GLN A 1006 -12.71 -29.82 26.26
CA GLN A 1006 -11.66 -29.13 27.02
C GLN A 1006 -10.32 -29.12 26.26
N GLN A 1007 -9.97 -30.22 25.58
CA GLN A 1007 -8.81 -30.28 24.69
C GLN A 1007 -8.96 -29.29 23.53
N ALA A 1008 -10.11 -29.27 22.86
CA ALA A 1008 -10.40 -28.32 21.80
C ALA A 1008 -10.31 -26.85 22.28
N LEU A 1009 -10.91 -26.54 23.43
CA LEU A 1009 -10.88 -25.21 24.04
C LEU A 1009 -9.44 -24.75 24.32
N THR A 1010 -8.60 -25.66 24.82
CA THR A 1010 -7.17 -25.39 25.08
C THR A 1010 -6.45 -25.07 23.78
N ILE A 1011 -6.63 -25.89 22.74
CA ILE A 1011 -6.00 -25.65 21.43
C ILE A 1011 -6.46 -24.33 20.81
N PHE A 1012 -7.76 -24.01 20.84
CA PHE A 1012 -8.27 -22.72 20.34
C PHE A 1012 -7.70 -21.52 21.11
N GLY A 1013 -7.52 -21.66 22.42
CA GLY A 1013 -6.84 -20.67 23.24
C GLY A 1013 -5.37 -20.49 22.84
N ASP A 1014 -4.65 -21.59 22.66
CA ASP A 1014 -3.22 -21.58 22.30
C ASP A 1014 -2.95 -20.99 20.93
N ILE A 1015 -3.80 -21.27 19.93
CA ILE A 1015 -3.68 -20.63 18.61
C ILE A 1015 -4.20 -19.20 18.61
N GLY A 1016 -4.99 -18.78 19.60
CA GLY A 1016 -5.58 -17.44 19.66
C GLY A 1016 -6.85 -17.25 18.82
N ASP A 1017 -7.55 -18.33 18.45
CA ASP A 1017 -8.86 -18.23 17.79
C ASP A 1017 -9.95 -17.96 18.84
N ARG A 1018 -10.15 -16.68 19.15
CA ARG A 1018 -11.09 -16.23 20.20
C ARG A 1018 -12.53 -16.65 19.94
N VAL A 1019 -12.92 -16.81 18.67
CA VAL A 1019 -14.31 -17.11 18.30
C VAL A 1019 -14.61 -18.57 18.57
N SER A 1020 -13.79 -19.47 18.01
CA SER A 1020 -13.91 -20.90 18.25
C SER A 1020 -13.72 -21.23 19.73
N HIS A 1021 -12.86 -20.48 20.43
CA HIS A 1021 -12.71 -20.57 21.88
C HIS A 1021 -14.02 -20.23 22.63
N ALA A 1022 -14.64 -19.07 22.37
CA ALA A 1022 -15.89 -18.67 23.03
C ALA A 1022 -17.03 -19.68 22.78
N TYR A 1023 -17.06 -20.23 21.57
CA TYR A 1023 -18.01 -21.24 21.16
C TYR A 1023 -17.77 -22.61 21.86
N ALA A 1024 -16.52 -23.07 21.96
CA ALA A 1024 -16.12 -24.26 22.73
C ALA A 1024 -16.45 -24.09 24.22
N PHE A 1025 -16.30 -22.87 24.72
CA PHE A 1025 -16.59 -22.50 26.09
C PHE A 1025 -18.09 -22.63 26.43
N VAL A 1026 -18.98 -22.15 25.55
CA VAL A 1026 -20.43 -22.39 25.69
C VAL A 1026 -20.76 -23.88 25.66
N GLY A 1027 -20.19 -24.62 24.71
CA GLY A 1027 -20.42 -26.05 24.59
C GLY A 1027 -20.03 -26.80 25.87
N LEU A 1028 -18.95 -26.37 26.54
CA LEU A 1028 -18.49 -26.97 27.80
C LEU A 1028 -19.49 -26.73 28.94
N GLY A 1029 -20.07 -25.53 29.01
CA GLY A 1029 -21.16 -25.23 29.94
C GLY A 1029 -22.38 -26.13 29.73
N VAL A 1030 -22.76 -26.36 28.47
CA VAL A 1030 -23.88 -27.27 28.12
C VAL A 1030 -23.56 -28.73 28.49
N LEU A 1031 -22.33 -29.21 28.24
CA LEU A 1031 -21.90 -30.55 28.63
C LEU A 1031 -21.93 -30.75 30.15
N ARG A 1032 -21.42 -29.78 30.92
CA ARG A 1032 -21.45 -29.82 32.39
C ARG A 1032 -22.88 -29.84 32.92
N TYR A 1033 -23.76 -29.04 32.34
CA TYR A 1033 -25.17 -29.07 32.68
C TYR A 1033 -25.78 -30.45 32.42
N MET A 1034 -25.52 -31.05 31.25
CA MET A 1034 -25.98 -32.40 30.92
C MET A 1034 -25.44 -33.47 31.88
N ALA A 1035 -24.21 -33.29 32.37
CA ALA A 1035 -23.60 -34.14 33.39
C ALA A 1035 -24.11 -33.91 34.82
N GLY A 1036 -24.98 -32.91 35.04
CA GLY A 1036 -25.51 -32.56 36.37
C GLY A 1036 -24.67 -31.59 37.19
N ASP A 1037 -23.57 -31.04 36.64
CA ASP A 1037 -22.76 -29.98 37.25
C ASP A 1037 -23.37 -28.60 36.94
N TYR A 1038 -24.45 -28.27 37.65
CA TYR A 1038 -25.20 -27.03 37.43
C TYR A 1038 -24.45 -25.77 37.87
N GLU A 1039 -23.65 -25.86 38.93
CA GLU A 1039 -22.85 -24.75 39.45
C GLU A 1039 -21.74 -24.40 38.45
N GLY A 1040 -20.96 -25.40 38.00
CA GLY A 1040 -19.92 -25.19 36.99
C GLY A 1040 -20.47 -24.80 35.61
N ALA A 1041 -21.67 -25.27 35.23
CA ALA A 1041 -22.33 -24.81 34.01
C ALA A 1041 -22.73 -23.34 34.06
N THR A 1042 -23.21 -22.87 35.22
CA THR A 1042 -23.64 -21.48 35.42
C THR A 1042 -22.45 -20.53 35.36
N GLU A 1043 -21.34 -20.87 36.04
CA GLU A 1043 -20.11 -20.07 36.02
C GLU A 1043 -19.54 -19.89 34.61
N LEU A 1044 -19.57 -20.94 33.78
CA LEU A 1044 -19.11 -20.87 32.39
C LEU A 1044 -20.06 -20.04 31.52
N VAL A 1045 -21.37 -20.26 31.61
CA VAL A 1045 -22.31 -19.64 30.67
C VAL A 1045 -22.57 -18.16 31.00
N GLU A 1046 -22.35 -17.72 32.24
CA GLU A 1046 -22.40 -16.30 32.61
C GLU A 1046 -21.28 -15.46 31.97
N GLN A 1047 -20.14 -16.07 31.68
CA GLN A 1047 -18.99 -15.39 31.07
C GLN A 1047 -19.12 -15.33 29.53
N ALA A 1048 -19.86 -16.27 28.92
CA ALA A 1048 -19.95 -16.41 27.47
C ALA A 1048 -20.50 -15.16 26.73
N PRO A 1049 -21.57 -14.46 27.18
CA PRO A 1049 -22.06 -13.27 26.47
C PRO A 1049 -21.02 -12.15 26.36
N LEU A 1050 -20.17 -11.99 27.39
CA LEU A 1050 -19.10 -11.00 27.38
C LEU A 1050 -18.03 -11.35 26.34
N MET A 1051 -17.65 -12.63 26.26
CA MET A 1051 -16.68 -13.10 25.26
C MET A 1051 -17.16 -12.81 23.83
N PHE A 1052 -18.42 -13.12 23.51
CA PHE A 1052 -18.98 -12.82 22.18
C PHE A 1052 -19.11 -11.32 21.90
N ARG A 1053 -19.47 -10.53 22.92
CA ARG A 1053 -19.52 -9.07 22.80
C ARG A 1053 -18.17 -8.46 22.49
N GLU A 1054 -17.10 -8.90 23.15
CA GLU A 1054 -15.73 -8.44 22.89
C GLU A 1054 -15.25 -8.79 21.48
N ILE A 1055 -15.73 -9.90 20.92
CA ILE A 1055 -15.41 -10.37 19.56
C ILE A 1055 -16.29 -9.66 18.51
N GLY A 1056 -17.43 -9.09 18.92
CA GLY A 1056 -18.42 -8.49 18.05
C GLY A 1056 -19.34 -9.51 17.35
N ASP A 1057 -19.43 -10.75 17.85
CA ASP A 1057 -20.35 -11.78 17.35
C ASP A 1057 -21.70 -11.64 18.08
N LYS A 1058 -22.56 -10.79 17.53
CA LYS A 1058 -23.91 -10.55 18.08
C LYS A 1058 -24.78 -11.80 18.12
N LEU A 1059 -24.60 -12.69 17.15
CA LEU A 1059 -25.38 -13.92 17.06
C LEU A 1059 -24.95 -14.91 18.16
N GLY A 1060 -23.64 -15.07 18.35
CA GLY A 1060 -23.08 -15.83 19.47
C GLY A 1060 -23.50 -15.26 20.83
N GLU A 1061 -23.53 -13.94 20.98
CA GLU A 1061 -24.00 -13.24 22.19
C GLU A 1061 -25.47 -13.55 22.48
N ALA A 1062 -26.34 -13.45 21.47
CA ALA A 1062 -27.75 -13.81 21.56
C ALA A 1062 -27.91 -15.28 22.04
N TYR A 1063 -27.19 -16.20 21.41
CA TYR A 1063 -27.25 -17.62 21.78
C TYR A 1063 -26.72 -17.93 23.19
N ALA A 1064 -25.67 -17.23 23.63
CA ALA A 1064 -25.20 -17.34 25.00
C ALA A 1064 -26.28 -16.86 26.00
N PHE A 1065 -26.99 -15.77 25.71
CA PHE A 1065 -28.12 -15.32 26.52
C PHE A 1065 -29.27 -16.30 26.54
N MET A 1066 -29.57 -16.97 25.42
CA MET A 1066 -30.58 -18.02 25.36
C MET A 1066 -30.23 -19.20 26.27
N GLY A 1067 -28.99 -19.69 26.19
CA GLY A 1067 -28.49 -20.74 27.09
C GLY A 1067 -28.59 -20.32 28.56
N LEU A 1068 -28.18 -19.10 28.89
CA LEU A 1068 -28.26 -18.57 30.24
C LEU A 1068 -29.70 -18.43 30.75
N ALA A 1069 -30.63 -17.95 29.91
CA ALA A 1069 -32.04 -17.83 30.26
C ALA A 1069 -32.65 -19.19 30.61
N LEU A 1070 -32.32 -20.23 29.85
CA LEU A 1070 -32.74 -21.60 30.11
C LEU A 1070 -32.17 -22.14 31.42
N PHE A 1071 -30.91 -21.86 31.74
CA PHE A 1071 -30.31 -22.26 33.01
C PHE A 1071 -30.97 -21.56 34.21
N ARG A 1072 -31.22 -20.25 34.12
CA ARG A 1072 -31.91 -19.47 35.16
C ARG A 1072 -33.34 -19.96 35.39
N TYR A 1073 -34.07 -20.26 34.32
CA TYR A 1073 -35.41 -20.85 34.40
C TYR A 1073 -35.41 -22.17 35.18
N ARG A 1074 -34.42 -23.05 34.93
CA ARG A 1074 -34.29 -24.35 35.61
C ARG A 1074 -33.90 -24.26 37.09
N GLN A 1075 -33.21 -23.18 37.48
CA GLN A 1075 -32.90 -22.87 38.87
C GLN A 1075 -34.07 -22.20 39.62
N GLY A 1076 -35.18 -21.88 38.93
CA GLY A 1076 -36.33 -21.18 39.50
C GLY A 1076 -36.22 -19.65 39.49
N ASP A 1077 -35.20 -19.08 38.83
CA ASP A 1077 -35.03 -17.64 38.63
C ASP A 1077 -35.76 -17.18 37.35
N TYR A 1078 -37.09 -17.16 37.42
CA TYR A 1078 -37.94 -16.81 36.28
C TYR A 1078 -37.80 -15.34 35.85
N SER A 1079 -37.57 -14.43 36.80
CA SER A 1079 -37.30 -13.02 36.54
C SER A 1079 -36.00 -12.83 35.76
N GLY A 1080 -34.92 -13.48 36.20
CA GLY A 1080 -33.63 -13.42 35.51
C GLY A 1080 -33.70 -14.04 34.11
N ALA A 1081 -34.43 -15.14 33.94
CA ALA A 1081 -34.68 -15.72 32.63
C ALA A 1081 -35.41 -14.75 31.69
N ALA A 1082 -36.43 -14.04 32.18
CA ALA A 1082 -37.19 -13.07 31.39
C ALA A 1082 -36.35 -11.88 30.92
N ASP A 1083 -35.53 -11.32 31.81
CA ASP A 1083 -34.62 -10.22 31.47
C ASP A 1083 -33.61 -10.62 30.38
N LEU A 1084 -33.14 -11.86 30.41
CA LEU A 1084 -32.20 -12.40 29.43
C LEU A 1084 -32.86 -12.64 28.06
N VAL A 1085 -34.11 -13.12 28.04
CA VAL A 1085 -34.91 -13.27 26.82
C VAL A 1085 -35.18 -11.90 26.17
N GLN A 1086 -35.45 -10.85 26.94
CA GLN A 1086 -35.60 -9.50 26.38
C GLN A 1086 -34.30 -8.98 25.72
N ARG A 1087 -33.15 -9.23 26.35
CA ARG A 1087 -31.83 -8.86 25.80
C ARG A 1087 -31.53 -9.61 24.50
N LEU A 1088 -31.75 -10.93 24.49
CA LEU A 1088 -31.71 -11.79 23.31
C LEU A 1088 -32.56 -11.21 22.16
N MET A 1089 -33.83 -10.88 22.44
CA MET A 1089 -34.76 -10.34 21.44
C MET A 1089 -34.33 -9.01 20.86
N SER A 1090 -33.78 -8.12 21.71
CA SER A 1090 -33.19 -6.87 21.24
C SER A 1090 -32.02 -7.10 20.28
N ILE A 1091 -31.17 -8.10 20.56
CA ILE A 1091 -30.03 -8.42 19.70
C ILE A 1091 -30.51 -8.99 18.36
N PHE A 1092 -31.43 -9.97 18.35
CA PHE A 1092 -32.02 -10.52 17.13
C PHE A 1092 -32.66 -9.46 16.25
N SER A 1093 -33.47 -8.58 16.85
CA SER A 1093 -34.06 -7.43 16.16
C SER A 1093 -32.98 -6.53 15.53
N SER A 1094 -31.86 -6.30 16.22
CA SER A 1094 -30.76 -5.46 15.71
C SER A 1094 -29.99 -6.06 14.52
N ILE A 1095 -30.00 -7.39 14.36
CA ILE A 1095 -29.34 -8.08 13.24
C ILE A 1095 -30.31 -8.47 12.13
N GLY A 1096 -31.60 -8.17 12.28
CA GLY A 1096 -32.63 -8.48 11.28
C GLY A 1096 -32.90 -9.98 11.12
N GLU A 1097 -32.47 -10.80 12.08
CA GLU A 1097 -32.91 -12.19 12.19
C GLU A 1097 -34.13 -12.25 13.08
N HIS A 1098 -35.18 -12.91 12.58
CA HIS A 1098 -36.28 -13.37 13.41
C HIS A 1098 -35.99 -14.84 13.70
N PRO A 1099 -35.66 -15.22 14.94
CA PRO A 1099 -35.63 -16.64 15.28
C PRO A 1099 -36.99 -17.23 14.91
N GLU A 1100 -37.01 -18.45 14.37
CA GLU A 1100 -38.22 -19.06 13.83
C GLU A 1100 -39.40 -18.86 14.79
N PHE A 1101 -40.54 -18.48 14.21
CA PHE A 1101 -41.76 -18.08 14.91
C PHE A 1101 -42.17 -19.10 15.98
N ASP A 1102 -41.89 -20.38 15.73
CA ASP A 1102 -42.16 -21.49 16.63
C ASP A 1102 -41.36 -21.46 17.93
N VAL A 1103 -40.11 -20.98 17.95
CA VAL A 1103 -39.28 -20.96 19.17
C VAL A 1103 -39.76 -19.89 20.14
N LEU A 1104 -40.11 -18.72 19.62
CA LEU A 1104 -40.64 -17.60 20.41
C LEU A 1104 -42.07 -17.88 20.85
N GLN A 1105 -42.91 -18.41 19.97
CA GLN A 1105 -44.26 -18.85 20.32
C GLN A 1105 -44.21 -19.99 21.35
N ARG A 1106 -43.24 -20.90 21.26
CA ARG A 1106 -43.05 -21.97 22.26
C ARG A 1106 -42.54 -21.43 23.58
N ILE A 1107 -41.64 -20.44 23.60
CA ILE A 1107 -41.23 -19.75 24.84
C ILE A 1107 -42.40 -19.01 25.48
N ASP A 1108 -43.25 -18.35 24.69
CA ASP A 1108 -44.48 -17.67 25.16
C ASP A 1108 -45.57 -18.67 25.62
N GLU A 1109 -45.76 -19.78 24.90
CA GLU A 1109 -46.65 -20.89 25.29
C GLU A 1109 -46.16 -21.58 26.55
N LEU A 1110 -44.85 -21.83 26.68
CA LEU A 1110 -44.22 -22.38 27.87
C LEU A 1110 -44.28 -21.39 29.04
N TRP A 1111 -44.17 -20.09 28.79
CA TRP A 1111 -44.44 -19.05 29.78
C TRP A 1111 -45.89 -19.09 30.27
N ALA A 1112 -46.86 -19.29 29.37
CA ALA A 1112 -48.26 -19.46 29.73
C ALA A 1112 -48.52 -20.77 30.50
N GLU A 1113 -47.88 -21.87 30.11
CA GLU A 1113 -48.00 -23.20 30.74
C GLU A 1113 -47.24 -23.32 32.08
N SER A 1114 -46.14 -22.58 32.27
CA SER A 1114 -45.29 -22.59 33.48
C SER A 1114 -45.98 -22.06 34.74
N SER A 1115 -47.15 -21.43 34.58
CA SER A 1115 -48.06 -21.11 35.68
C SER A 1115 -48.61 -22.37 36.41
N THR A 1116 -48.33 -23.59 35.92
CA THR A 1116 -48.90 -24.84 36.45
C THR A 1116 -47.93 -25.97 36.88
N GLY A 1117 -46.59 -25.78 36.84
CA GLY A 1117 -45.63 -26.63 37.60
C GLY A 1117 -44.44 -27.25 36.85
N PRO A 1118 -43.43 -27.83 37.57
CA PRO A 1118 -42.06 -28.01 37.07
C PRO A 1118 -41.80 -29.19 36.11
N GLN A 1119 -42.76 -30.08 35.88
CA GLN A 1119 -42.52 -31.35 35.16
C GLN A 1119 -42.45 -31.23 33.63
N ASN A 1120 -43.04 -30.19 33.03
CA ASN A 1120 -43.03 -29.99 31.57
C ASN A 1120 -41.71 -29.40 31.03
N GLY A 1121 -40.82 -28.90 31.90
CA GLY A 1121 -39.53 -28.31 31.49
C GLY A 1121 -38.53 -29.30 30.87
N VAL A 1122 -38.73 -30.61 31.06
CA VAL A 1122 -37.85 -31.68 30.53
C VAL A 1122 -38.00 -31.87 29.03
N ILE A 1123 -39.21 -31.69 28.48
CA ILE A 1123 -39.45 -31.72 27.03
C ILE A 1123 -38.86 -30.44 26.38
N ALA A 1124 -39.06 -29.28 27.01
CA ALA A 1124 -38.46 -28.01 26.60
C ALA A 1124 -36.92 -28.01 26.60
N TYR A 1125 -36.30 -28.91 27.37
CA TYR A 1125 -34.84 -29.06 27.43
C TYR A 1125 -34.27 -29.88 26.26
N ILE A 1126 -35.00 -30.88 25.77
CA ILE A 1126 -34.64 -31.63 24.56
C ILE A 1126 -34.79 -30.74 23.32
N ASP A 1127 -35.81 -29.87 23.29
CA ASP A 1127 -36.01 -28.89 22.21
C ASP A 1127 -35.03 -27.70 22.29
N ALA A 1128 -34.69 -27.23 23.49
CA ALA A 1128 -33.59 -26.28 23.68
C ALA A 1128 -32.22 -26.87 23.28
N LEU A 1129 -32.01 -28.17 23.51
CA LEU A 1129 -30.83 -28.89 23.00
C LEU A 1129 -30.85 -29.05 21.48
N ARG A 1130 -32.02 -29.19 20.83
CA ARG A 1130 -32.16 -29.06 19.36
C ARG A 1130 -31.76 -27.66 18.90
N LEU A 1131 -32.10 -26.63 19.66
CA LEU A 1131 -31.70 -25.24 19.41
C LEU A 1131 -30.18 -25.01 19.63
N VAL A 1132 -29.56 -25.69 20.59
CA VAL A 1132 -28.09 -25.77 20.74
C VAL A 1132 -27.45 -26.61 19.63
N ARG A 1133 -28.16 -27.59 19.08
CA ARG A 1133 -27.78 -28.33 17.85
C ARG A 1133 -27.80 -27.38 16.64
N GLU A 1134 -28.71 -26.41 16.57
CA GLU A 1134 -28.65 -25.31 15.59
C GLU A 1134 -27.49 -24.34 15.85
N ILE A 1135 -27.16 -24.05 17.13
CA ILE A 1135 -25.94 -23.32 17.53
C ILE A 1135 -24.70 -24.07 17.04
N GLN A 1136 -24.69 -25.41 17.08
CA GLN A 1136 -23.64 -26.24 16.47
C GLN A 1136 -23.67 -26.24 14.95
N VAL A 1137 -24.86 -26.17 14.31
CA VAL A 1137 -24.99 -25.97 12.86
C VAL A 1137 -24.46 -24.60 12.44
N ARG A 1138 -24.50 -23.60 13.32
CA ARG A 1138 -23.98 -22.24 13.13
C ARG A 1138 -22.48 -22.09 13.52
N TRP A 1139 -21.98 -22.80 14.51
CA TRP A 1139 -20.53 -23.07 14.75
C TRP A 1139 -19.82 -23.55 13.47
N LYS A 1140 -20.49 -24.44 12.73
CA LYS A 1140 -20.00 -25.06 11.49
C LYS A 1140 -19.98 -24.11 10.30
N LYS A 1141 -20.41 -22.85 10.45
CA LYS A 1141 -20.54 -21.85 9.38
C LYS A 1141 -19.25 -21.03 9.16
N ARG A 1142 -18.41 -20.86 10.19
CA ARG A 1142 -17.13 -20.14 10.11
C ARG A 1142 -15.99 -21.00 9.53
N ARG A 1143 -16.01 -22.31 9.82
CA ARG A 1143 -15.08 -23.30 9.26
C ARG A 1143 -15.14 -23.38 7.73
N ILE A 1144 -16.33 -23.23 7.15
CA ILE A 1144 -16.57 -23.34 5.70
C ILE A 1144 -15.59 -22.48 4.91
N TRP A 1145 -15.37 -21.26 5.36
CA TRP A 1145 -14.60 -20.25 4.64
C TRP A 1145 -13.13 -20.21 4.99
N ARG A 1146 -12.77 -20.73 6.17
CA ARG A 1146 -11.38 -20.95 6.55
C ARG A 1146 -10.76 -22.12 5.76
N ASP A 1147 -11.58 -23.11 5.44
CA ASP A 1147 -11.20 -24.31 4.70
C ASP A 1147 -11.56 -24.21 3.20
N LEU A 1148 -12.19 -23.10 2.74
CA LEU A 1148 -12.18 -22.82 1.30
C LEU A 1148 -10.72 -22.58 0.93
N PRO A 1149 -10.16 -23.30 -0.06
CA PRO A 1149 -8.91 -22.88 -0.63
C PRO A 1149 -9.19 -21.55 -1.32
N VAL A 1150 -9.02 -20.43 -0.61
CA VAL A 1150 -8.70 -19.19 -1.31
C VAL A 1150 -7.38 -19.52 -1.99
N PRO A 1151 -7.31 -19.57 -3.33
CA PRO A 1151 -6.09 -19.90 -4.03
C PRO A 1151 -4.99 -19.05 -3.43
N ALA A 1152 -4.07 -19.71 -2.74
CA ALA A 1152 -2.86 -19.03 -2.38
C ALA A 1152 -2.19 -18.78 -3.74
N TRP A 1153 -2.04 -17.50 -4.07
CA TRP A 1153 -1.13 -16.92 -5.08
C TRP A 1153 -1.64 -16.80 -6.53
N HIS A 1154 -2.06 -15.57 -6.89
CA HIS A 1154 -1.79 -14.91 -8.17
C HIS A 1154 -0.48 -14.11 -8.08
N ARG A 1155 0.58 -14.72 -7.55
CA ARG A 1155 1.89 -14.06 -7.46
C ARG A 1155 2.89 -14.79 -8.30
N GLN A 1156 3.19 -14.20 -9.45
CA GLN A 1156 4.52 -14.23 -10.02
C GLN A 1156 4.65 -13.13 -11.06
N ASP A 1157 5.13 -11.99 -10.57
CA ASP A 1157 6.08 -11.19 -11.34
C ASP A 1157 7.35 -12.04 -11.47
N ASP A 1158 7.49 -12.78 -12.56
CA ASP A 1158 8.80 -13.21 -13.04
C ASP A 1158 9.08 -12.52 -14.37
N PRO A 1159 10.06 -11.60 -14.43
CA PRO A 1159 10.55 -11.07 -15.69
C PRO A 1159 11.43 -12.14 -16.35
N ALA A 1160 10.81 -13.18 -16.91
CA ALA A 1160 11.48 -14.06 -17.87
C ALA A 1160 11.46 -13.46 -19.28
#